data_AF-A0A157STN0-F1
#
_entry.id   AF-A0A157STN0-F1
#
_cell.length_a   1.000
_cell.length_b   1.000
_cell.length_c   1.000
_cell.angle_alpha   90.00
_cell.angle_beta   90.00
_cell.angle_gamma   90.00
#
_symmetry.space_group_name_H-M   'P 1'
#
loop_
_entity.id
_entity.type
_entity.pdbx_description
1 polymer ?
#
loop_
_entity_poly.entity_id
_entity_poly.type
_entity_poly.pdbx_seq_one_letter_code
_entity_poly.pdbx_strand_id
1 'polypeptide(L)'
;MGDRMAKYNTGNPMGSKSPKDLSDNAQNLDDAVNDLGKDTWLDRFGKTRVTLSGYGRMFSLFIAQSVARFQQFMTNAASRFEQFLISSGYQDLGDYRPGLKITERNQIFWKDGELYRAGARLGLPYTTTGDWADESSDFVSIGDAALRQELGTAGPGVAGAAIVAFESDVAGAVPRTVEEKLFEVPTSADDIGAAGDGVSDDTVFFAALEAGTSGQPINLLGRTFAVSALPNGNDYFNGAFVVAGQYMPQHNLPQAHPWANPAPHFKAISAGYDAVRGLNAAFLPLPSTAPIAYRSQALLIWREGRYHTFETTSSIKMARTYDAGSTLFDEKVIFKDAAGLDARNMNFAFMGGTRIGVFAGRYSASAPTSQYAPVFLYSDDFGANWSSVVLTLPSGALGGSPCSPSADGGVIHRYPASVGGHDTDGWITYVYGQTGNNTATGYFVTLDNGLTWTFGAIFSHMGPERLTETSVCRVGAENKWLMVIRDNRVATAPAYLVSKSTNMVDWEPWVASASAAGRNPPALIYDRGSFYLFAPSRQAREILMDRGSQLLYMKVNARAAFEDPVGIWNTPWRDLGAMTYWPTGPLFMHRDERGRWFGLFQTGETGQAGADQDSLQMVLISNSPTVTADAKEVVRLIPKRNIFVNGDFQIWNEGTTRESAAGRVFGPERWSLGRTSSPSTGASISRVDGVKRQFATRLQRIAGDTNSAGAVNFGYTFELGETSEIAGKAITVGFDIRRSPNMDSHIFLRFSYSTSSSEQAVTALNGTFTVGNVTASDLAVPVDPFTRHAVFRYDIPLDAKQVRFSVLMTGGAAVAGADHWVDIEGFYGVLGQVDSQPLPRSIAEDSILCARHCNKTYGPADIPGAVTDAGALQERSRGAESSAAVNMVWRFPIPMRATPTVTVFSTTGASGNLRNVTGGGDVPAIADAVGQSGATIINNAAVTSGAICRAHALATARL
;
A
#
# COMPACT_ATOMS: atom_id res chain seq x y z
N MET A 1 54.48 60.19 103.41
CA MET A 1 55.00 61.42 104.04
C MET A 1 56.49 61.51 103.76
N GLY A 2 56.82 62.22 102.70
CA GLY A 2 58.06 62.96 102.48
C GLY A 2 57.57 64.19 101.71
N ASP A 3 57.94 65.39 102.13
CA ASP A 3 57.48 66.66 101.57
C ASP A 3 57.48 66.63 100.03
N ARG A 4 56.30 66.53 99.40
CA ARG A 4 56.14 66.96 98.01
C ARG A 4 56.32 68.48 98.07
N MET A 5 57.56 68.91 97.81
CA MET A 5 57.91 70.31 97.63
C MET A 5 56.84 70.97 96.76
N ALA A 6 56.19 72.01 97.29
CA ALA A 6 55.14 72.73 96.59
C ALA A 6 55.62 73.08 95.17
N LYS A 7 54.84 72.70 94.16
CA LYS A 7 55.17 72.96 92.75
C LYS A 7 55.42 74.46 92.57
N TYR A 8 56.55 74.81 91.99
CA TYR A 8 56.97 76.20 91.91
C TYR A 8 56.18 76.99 90.86
N ASN A 9 55.72 76.32 89.80
CA ASN A 9 54.86 76.88 88.74
C ASN A 9 55.32 78.28 88.30
N THR A 10 56.61 78.42 87.98
CA THR A 10 57.22 79.73 87.71
C THR A 10 56.64 80.43 86.47
N GLY A 11 55.96 79.70 85.59
CA GLY A 11 55.45 80.21 84.31
C GLY A 11 56.52 80.36 83.23
N ASN A 12 57.78 79.99 83.51
CA ASN A 12 58.86 80.11 82.53
C ASN A 12 58.63 79.22 81.28
N PRO A 13 59.04 79.69 80.09
CA PRO A 13 58.83 78.97 78.84
C PRO A 13 59.54 77.61 78.77
N MET A 14 59.23 76.84 77.72
CA MET A 14 59.81 75.51 77.48
C MET A 14 61.33 75.58 77.24
N GLY A 15 62.09 74.63 77.81
CA GLY A 15 63.56 74.64 77.77
C GLY A 15 64.23 75.43 78.91
N SER A 16 63.46 75.99 79.84
CA SER A 16 63.99 76.63 81.05
C SER A 16 64.91 75.68 81.82
N LYS A 17 66.12 76.17 82.14
CA LYS A 17 67.12 75.46 82.96
C LYS A 17 67.06 75.89 84.43
N SER A 18 66.03 76.63 84.83
CA SER A 18 65.83 77.02 86.23
C SER A 18 65.67 75.76 87.08
N PRO A 19 66.39 75.63 88.21
CA PRO A 19 66.30 74.46 89.08
C PRO A 19 64.86 74.15 89.54
N LYS A 20 64.04 75.19 89.73
CA LYS A 20 62.62 75.08 90.10
C LYS A 20 61.79 74.39 89.00
N ASP A 21 62.01 74.77 87.74
CA ASP A 21 61.29 74.18 86.61
C ASP A 21 61.75 72.74 86.33
N LEU A 22 63.04 72.45 86.54
CA LEU A 22 63.56 71.08 86.44
C LEU A 22 62.96 70.17 87.52
N SER A 23 62.79 70.65 88.75
CA SER A 23 62.11 69.91 89.82
C SER A 23 60.62 69.66 89.51
N ASP A 24 59.90 70.70 89.07
CA ASP A 24 58.49 70.55 88.69
C ASP A 24 58.34 69.59 87.51
N ASN A 25 59.23 69.65 86.50
CA ASN A 25 59.26 68.71 85.38
C ASN A 25 59.46 67.26 85.83
N ALA A 26 60.40 67.02 86.75
CA ALA A 26 60.68 65.67 87.25
C ALA A 26 59.48 65.10 88.02
N GLN A 27 58.88 65.87 88.94
CA GLN A 27 57.69 65.44 89.68
C GLN A 27 56.47 65.27 88.78
N ASN A 28 56.31 66.13 87.78
CA ASN A 28 55.26 66.03 86.79
C ASN A 28 55.40 64.81 85.89
N LEU A 29 56.62 64.46 85.48
CA LEU A 29 56.87 63.25 84.72
C LEU A 29 56.53 62.01 85.55
N ASP A 30 56.86 62.02 86.84
CA ASP A 30 56.50 60.95 87.78
C ASP A 30 54.97 60.83 87.95
N ASP A 31 54.26 61.95 88.15
CA ASP A 31 52.78 61.98 88.17
C ASP A 31 52.17 61.52 86.83
N ALA A 32 52.76 61.91 85.69
CA ALA A 32 52.24 61.61 84.36
C ALA A 32 52.37 60.13 83.98
N VAL A 33 53.49 59.51 84.36
CA VAL A 33 53.86 58.16 83.89
C VAL A 33 53.63 57.11 84.96
N ASN A 34 53.91 57.41 86.24
CA ASN A 34 53.96 56.42 87.32
C ASN A 34 52.76 56.48 88.29
N ASP A 35 51.97 57.56 88.34
CA ASP A 35 50.77 57.61 89.18
C ASP A 35 49.63 56.78 88.55
N LEU A 36 49.45 55.56 89.06
CA LEU A 36 48.40 54.63 88.63
C LEU A 36 47.02 54.95 89.23
N GLY A 37 46.97 55.79 90.27
CA GLY A 37 45.75 56.08 91.02
C GLY A 37 44.89 57.18 90.39
N LYS A 38 45.47 58.04 89.54
CA LYS A 38 44.77 59.16 88.91
C LYS A 38 44.70 59.00 87.40
N ASP A 39 43.58 59.38 86.82
CA ASP A 39 43.42 59.42 85.35
C ASP A 39 44.05 60.67 84.73
N THR A 40 44.22 61.72 85.53
CA THR A 40 44.74 63.00 85.03
C THR A 40 45.74 63.61 86.00
N TRP A 41 46.62 64.45 85.45
CA TRP A 41 47.62 65.22 86.17
C TRP A 41 47.68 66.64 85.61
N LEU A 42 48.16 67.60 86.40
CA LEU A 42 48.36 68.99 85.97
C LEU A 42 49.82 69.18 85.56
N ASP A 43 50.04 69.68 84.35
CA ASP A 43 51.39 70.01 83.88
C ASP A 43 51.96 71.25 84.55
N ARG A 44 53.26 71.53 84.31
CA ARG A 44 53.97 72.63 84.99
C ARG A 44 53.43 74.01 84.63
N PHE A 45 52.62 74.08 83.57
CA PHE A 45 51.91 75.27 83.14
C PHE A 45 50.47 75.29 83.66
N GLY A 46 50.08 74.32 84.50
CA GLY A 46 48.75 74.19 85.07
C GLY A 46 47.70 73.58 84.15
N LYS A 47 48.07 72.94 83.03
CA LYS A 47 47.08 72.29 82.14
C LYS A 47 46.84 70.84 82.51
N THR A 48 45.57 70.43 82.56
CA THR A 48 45.17 69.03 82.81
C THR A 48 45.52 68.16 81.62
N ARG A 49 46.22 67.06 81.88
CA ARG A 49 46.61 66.02 80.93
C ARG A 49 46.19 64.67 81.48
N VAL A 50 46.02 63.68 80.61
CA VAL A 50 45.74 62.31 81.02
C VAL A 50 47.07 61.63 81.40
N THR A 51 47.08 60.87 82.49
CA THR A 51 48.24 60.05 82.88
C THR A 51 48.37 58.86 81.93
N LEU A 52 49.54 58.22 81.85
CA LEU A 52 49.71 57.00 81.07
C LEU A 52 48.76 55.89 81.56
N SER A 53 48.54 55.80 82.88
CA SER A 53 47.54 54.88 83.46
C SER A 53 46.11 55.23 83.06
N GLY A 54 45.76 56.52 82.98
CA GLY A 54 44.45 56.97 82.50
C GLY A 54 44.21 56.59 81.04
N TYR A 55 45.21 56.79 80.17
CA TYR A 55 45.15 56.31 78.78
C TYR A 55 45.03 54.79 78.71
N GLY A 56 45.76 54.06 79.55
CA GLY A 56 45.66 52.60 79.67
C GLY A 56 44.23 52.17 80.01
N ARG A 57 43.60 52.78 81.02
CA ARG A 57 42.21 52.49 81.39
C ARG A 57 41.20 52.84 80.29
N MET A 58 41.36 54.00 79.65
CA MET A 58 40.51 54.41 78.53
C MET A 58 40.64 53.43 77.35
N PHE A 59 41.86 52.98 77.05
CA PHE A 59 42.10 51.99 76.00
C PHE A 59 41.52 50.62 76.36
N SER A 60 41.68 50.15 77.59
CA SER A 60 41.05 48.92 78.06
C SER A 60 39.52 48.99 78.00
N LEU A 61 38.91 50.12 78.39
CA LEU A 61 37.47 50.34 78.24
C LEU A 61 37.03 50.35 76.78
N PHE A 62 37.79 51.00 75.90
CA PHE A 62 37.52 51.01 74.47
C PHE A 62 37.60 49.60 73.86
N ILE A 63 38.62 48.81 74.20
CA ILE A 63 38.74 47.42 73.77
C ILE A 63 37.55 46.60 74.28
N ALA A 64 37.22 46.71 75.57
CA ALA A 64 36.11 45.96 76.17
C ALA A 64 34.77 46.27 75.47
N GLN A 65 34.50 47.54 75.20
CA GLN A 65 33.30 47.95 74.46
C GLN A 65 33.32 47.47 73.00
N SER A 66 34.48 47.49 72.34
CA SER A 66 34.62 47.04 70.96
C SER A 66 34.38 45.53 70.84
N VAL A 67 34.93 44.74 71.76
CA VAL A 67 34.72 43.29 71.83
C VAL A 67 33.26 42.95 72.09
N ALA A 68 32.60 43.65 73.02
CA ALA A 68 31.19 43.44 73.32
C ALA A 68 30.27 43.73 72.10
N ARG A 69 30.54 44.82 71.36
CA ARG A 69 29.80 45.15 70.13
C ARG A 69 29.98 44.10 69.04
N PHE A 70 31.21 43.60 68.86
CA PHE A 70 31.49 42.57 67.86
C PHE A 70 30.79 41.25 68.18
N GLN A 71 30.80 40.83 69.45
CA GLN A 71 30.08 39.64 69.89
C GLN A 71 28.57 39.76 69.63
N GLN A 72 27.96 40.91 69.95
CA GLN A 72 26.53 41.14 69.71
C GLN A 72 26.19 41.10 68.20
N PHE A 73 27.04 41.65 67.34
CA PHE A 73 26.86 41.56 65.89
C PHE A 73 26.87 40.10 65.41
N MET A 74 27.84 39.30 65.87
CA MET A 74 27.96 37.89 65.50
C MET A 74 26.76 37.06 65.97
N THR A 75 26.26 37.28 67.19
CA THR A 75 25.06 36.59 67.69
C THR A 75 23.81 36.95 66.88
N ASN A 76 23.64 38.23 66.53
CA ASN A 76 22.52 38.66 65.70
C ASN A 76 22.61 38.10 64.26
N ALA A 77 23.81 38.04 63.69
CA ALA A 77 24.04 37.47 62.37
C ALA A 77 23.75 35.96 62.36
N ALA A 78 24.23 35.21 63.36
CA ALA A 78 23.95 33.79 63.51
C ALA A 78 22.44 33.52 63.70
N SER A 79 21.75 34.26 64.56
CA SER A 79 20.31 34.11 64.77
C SER A 79 19.49 34.38 63.50
N ARG A 80 19.86 35.39 62.71
CA ARG A 80 19.21 35.67 61.43
C ARG A 80 19.46 34.59 60.38
N PHE A 81 20.67 34.04 60.36
CA PHE A 81 21.03 32.96 59.44
C PHE A 81 20.28 31.65 59.77
N GLU A 82 20.19 31.29 61.05
CA GLU A 82 19.39 30.13 61.50
C GLU A 82 17.91 30.31 61.19
N GLN A 83 17.35 31.51 61.43
CA GLN A 83 15.97 31.82 61.04
C GLN A 83 15.76 31.71 59.53
N PHE A 84 16.71 32.19 58.73
CA PHE A 84 16.67 32.04 57.28
C PHE A 84 16.65 30.56 56.87
N LEU A 85 17.55 29.73 57.42
CA LEU A 85 17.60 28.30 57.14
C LEU A 85 16.28 27.61 57.47
N ILE A 86 15.70 27.87 58.64
CA ILE A 86 14.40 27.33 59.08
C ILE A 86 13.26 27.78 58.14
N SER A 87 13.29 29.02 57.65
CA SER A 87 12.27 29.56 56.73
C SER A 87 12.47 29.16 55.25
N SER A 88 13.64 28.63 54.88
CA SER A 88 13.99 28.33 53.49
C SER A 88 13.78 26.86 53.09
N GLY A 89 13.72 25.94 54.05
CA GLY A 89 13.44 24.53 53.82
C GLY A 89 11.96 24.26 53.53
N TYR A 90 11.65 23.10 52.93
CA TYR A 90 10.26 22.68 52.74
C TYR A 90 9.59 22.38 54.09
N GLN A 91 8.38 22.92 54.29
CA GLN A 91 7.57 22.70 55.48
C GLN A 91 6.38 21.81 55.14
N ASP A 92 6.35 20.60 55.69
CA ASP A 92 5.25 19.65 55.45
C ASP A 92 4.01 20.01 56.29
N LEU A 93 2.88 20.25 55.61
CA LEU A 93 1.58 20.56 56.19
C LEU A 93 0.72 19.31 56.46
N GLY A 94 1.19 18.13 56.05
CA GLY A 94 0.48 16.85 56.14
C GLY A 94 -0.40 16.56 54.92
N ASP A 95 -1.42 15.72 55.10
CA ASP A 95 -2.32 15.33 54.00
C ASP A 95 -3.26 16.46 53.56
N TYR A 96 -3.47 16.53 52.25
CA TYR A 96 -4.48 17.37 51.63
C TYR A 96 -5.88 17.07 52.18
N ARG A 97 -6.57 18.11 52.63
CA ARG A 97 -7.92 18.05 53.18
C ARG A 97 -8.58 19.43 53.12
N PRO A 98 -9.91 19.54 53.24
CA PRO A 98 -10.58 20.83 53.39
C PRO A 98 -9.96 21.67 54.52
N GLY A 99 -9.70 22.96 54.26
CA GLY A 99 -9.22 23.91 55.26
C GLY A 99 -7.70 23.89 55.51
N LEU A 100 -6.91 23.18 54.71
CA LEU A 100 -5.46 23.22 54.77
C LEU A 100 -4.96 24.59 54.31
N LYS A 101 -4.20 25.29 55.16
CA LYS A 101 -3.75 26.66 54.90
C LYS A 101 -2.32 26.68 54.40
N ILE A 102 -2.16 27.07 53.15
CA ILE A 102 -0.86 27.27 52.50
C ILE A 102 -0.58 28.77 52.55
N THR A 103 0.27 29.19 53.47
CA THR A 103 0.59 30.60 53.71
C THR A 103 1.89 31.01 53.05
N GLU A 104 2.79 30.06 52.83
CA GLU A 104 4.13 30.31 52.29
C GLU A 104 4.45 29.34 51.15
N ARG A 105 5.38 29.74 50.28
CA ARG A 105 5.65 29.05 49.01
C ARG A 105 6.51 27.79 49.16
N ASN A 106 7.25 27.69 50.26
CA ASN A 106 8.03 26.52 50.66
C ASN A 106 7.20 25.50 51.47
N GLN A 107 5.90 25.73 51.66
CA GLN A 107 5.03 24.72 52.28
C GLN A 107 4.62 23.65 51.27
N ILE A 108 4.68 22.40 51.71
CA ILE A 108 4.35 21.20 50.92
C ILE A 108 3.28 20.39 51.65
N PHE A 109 2.56 19.55 50.93
CA PHE A 109 1.55 18.66 51.51
C PHE A 109 1.44 17.37 50.68
N TRP A 110 0.89 16.32 51.27
CA TRP A 110 0.70 15.02 50.65
C TRP A 110 -0.67 14.90 50.00
N LYS A 111 -0.74 14.35 48.79
CA LYS A 111 -2.00 13.90 48.18
C LYS A 111 -1.74 12.54 47.54
N ASP A 112 -2.45 11.52 48.00
CA ASP A 112 -2.41 10.14 47.48
C ASP A 112 -0.99 9.57 47.29
N GLY A 113 -0.06 9.89 48.21
CA GLY A 113 1.32 9.41 48.17
C GLY A 113 2.31 10.27 47.39
N GLU A 114 1.87 11.40 46.81
CA GLU A 114 2.71 12.36 46.08
C GLU A 114 2.79 13.70 46.84
N LEU A 115 3.94 14.37 46.76
CA LEU A 115 4.18 15.67 47.41
C LEU A 115 3.87 16.84 46.46
N TYR A 116 3.09 17.80 46.95
CA TYR A 116 2.68 18.99 46.20
C TYR A 116 3.07 20.28 46.93
N ARG A 117 3.26 21.35 46.15
CA ARG A 117 3.45 22.73 46.64
C ARG A 117 2.59 23.73 45.87
N ALA A 118 2.44 24.94 46.38
CA ALA A 118 1.77 26.03 45.67
C ALA A 118 2.40 26.35 44.31
N GLY A 119 1.58 26.39 43.26
CA GLY A 119 1.96 26.78 41.90
C GLY A 119 2.43 28.24 41.83
N ALA A 120 3.18 28.59 40.78
CA ALA A 120 3.85 29.91 40.64
C ALA A 120 2.89 31.11 40.65
N ARG A 121 1.63 30.90 40.27
CA ARG A 121 0.62 31.95 40.10
C ARG A 121 -0.45 31.97 41.20
N LEU A 122 -0.47 30.96 42.08
CA LEU A 122 -1.41 30.90 43.20
C LEU A 122 -1.13 32.03 44.20
N GLY A 123 -2.15 32.83 44.49
CA GLY A 123 -2.08 33.87 45.51
C GLY A 123 -2.04 33.25 46.90
N LEU A 124 -1.03 33.59 47.69
CA LEU A 124 -0.91 33.14 49.08
C LEU A 124 -1.26 34.28 50.04
N PRO A 125 -1.93 34.01 51.18
CA PRO A 125 -2.30 32.69 51.69
C PRO A 125 -3.51 32.08 50.96
N TYR A 126 -3.46 30.77 50.74
CA TYR A 126 -4.54 29.97 50.15
C TYR A 126 -5.07 28.97 51.17
N THR A 127 -6.37 28.74 51.18
CA THR A 127 -7.01 27.70 52.01
C THR A 127 -7.70 26.73 51.08
N THR A 128 -7.29 25.46 51.13
CA THR A 128 -7.87 24.40 50.31
C THR A 128 -9.35 24.26 50.61
N THR A 129 -10.16 24.11 49.57
CA THR A 129 -11.59 23.81 49.68
C THR A 129 -11.81 22.35 50.04
N GLY A 130 -10.84 21.49 49.71
CA GLY A 130 -10.91 20.04 49.87
C GLY A 130 -11.48 19.31 48.67
N ASP A 131 -11.94 20.03 47.63
CA ASP A 131 -12.31 19.45 46.35
C ASP A 131 -11.12 19.45 45.39
N TRP A 132 -10.41 18.33 45.33
CA TRP A 132 -9.20 18.22 44.51
C TRP A 132 -9.45 18.47 43.02
N ALA A 133 -10.63 18.12 42.49
CA ALA A 133 -10.92 18.28 41.07
C ALA A 133 -10.91 19.77 40.67
N ASP A 134 -11.37 20.63 41.58
CA ASP A 134 -11.50 22.07 41.33
C ASP A 134 -10.18 22.84 41.53
N GLU A 135 -9.30 22.40 42.42
CA GLU A 135 -8.08 23.16 42.79
C GLU A 135 -6.75 22.50 42.46
N SER A 136 -6.72 21.25 41.96
CA SER A 136 -5.46 20.55 41.63
C SER A 136 -4.54 21.33 40.69
N SER A 137 -5.10 22.13 39.77
CA SER A 137 -4.34 22.97 38.84
C SER A 137 -3.56 24.11 39.49
N ASP A 138 -3.89 24.48 40.73
CA ASP A 138 -3.20 25.51 41.51
C ASP A 138 -1.93 24.98 42.22
N PHE A 139 -1.70 23.66 42.19
CA PHE A 139 -0.59 22.98 42.85
C PHE A 139 0.37 22.32 41.85
N VAL A 140 1.60 22.08 42.28
CA VAL A 140 2.67 21.49 41.47
C VAL A 140 3.31 20.35 42.25
N SER A 141 3.41 19.16 41.64
CA SER A 141 4.11 18.00 42.22
C SER A 141 5.64 18.24 42.25
N ILE A 142 6.31 17.65 43.24
CA ILE A 142 7.76 17.77 43.45
C ILE A 142 8.49 16.41 43.57
N GLY A 143 7.86 15.29 43.23
CA GLY A 143 8.45 13.94 43.29
C GLY A 143 9.26 13.53 42.05
N ASP A 144 10.55 13.85 41.97
CA ASP A 144 11.47 13.40 40.87
C ASP A 144 11.95 11.94 41.04
N ALA A 145 11.97 11.40 42.26
CA ALA A 145 12.52 10.07 42.54
C ALA A 145 11.64 8.92 41.99
N ALA A 146 10.31 9.08 42.05
CA ALA A 146 9.36 8.11 41.48
C ALA A 146 9.51 8.03 39.96
N LEU A 147 9.59 9.20 39.30
CA LEU A 147 9.78 9.28 37.84
C LEU A 147 11.08 8.62 37.36
N ARG A 148 12.20 8.78 38.08
CA ARG A 148 13.48 8.11 37.71
C ARG A 148 13.41 6.59 37.85
N GLN A 149 12.68 6.09 38.85
CA GLN A 149 12.47 4.66 39.04
C GLN A 149 11.59 4.08 37.93
N GLU A 150 10.52 4.79 37.55
CA GLU A 150 9.65 4.41 36.44
C GLU A 150 10.40 4.41 35.10
N LEU A 151 11.22 5.43 34.83
CA LEU A 151 12.03 5.52 33.61
C LEU A 151 13.10 4.41 33.50
N GLY A 152 13.61 3.90 34.61
CA GLY A 152 14.61 2.82 34.65
C GLY A 152 14.04 1.40 34.65
N THR A 153 12.72 1.25 34.71
CA THR A 153 12.06 -0.07 34.75
C THR A 153 11.97 -0.66 33.34
N ALA A 154 12.26 -1.95 33.20
CA ALA A 154 12.14 -2.71 31.95
C ALA A 154 11.01 -3.75 32.07
N GLY A 155 10.19 -3.88 31.01
CA GLY A 155 9.11 -4.87 30.93
C GLY A 155 7.91 -4.40 30.08
N PRO A 156 7.16 -5.31 29.43
CA PRO A 156 6.01 -4.93 28.59
C PRO A 156 4.95 -4.17 29.38
N GLY A 157 4.60 -2.95 28.94
CA GLY A 157 3.53 -2.14 29.55
C GLY A 157 3.86 -1.50 30.90
N VAL A 158 5.11 -1.60 31.39
CA VAL A 158 5.56 -0.97 32.65
C VAL A 158 6.96 -0.33 32.50
N ALA A 159 7.41 -0.12 31.26
CA ALA A 159 8.74 0.39 30.97
C ALA A 159 8.77 1.92 30.85
N GLY A 160 9.93 2.52 31.14
CA GLY A 160 10.16 3.96 30.91
C GLY A 160 9.83 4.43 29.50
N ALA A 161 9.98 3.56 28.49
CA ALA A 161 9.62 3.86 27.10
C ALA A 161 8.10 4.02 26.87
N ALA A 162 7.25 3.40 27.69
CA ALA A 162 5.80 3.44 27.56
C ALA A 162 5.18 4.75 28.10
N ILE A 163 5.92 5.52 28.91
CA ILE A 163 5.45 6.76 29.52
C ILE A 163 6.08 8.03 28.93
N VAL A 164 7.10 7.88 28.07
CA VAL A 164 7.74 9.00 27.38
C VAL A 164 7.05 9.23 26.03
N ALA A 165 6.47 10.41 25.86
CA ALA A 165 5.90 10.83 24.58
C ALA A 165 7.00 11.17 23.56
N PHE A 166 6.73 10.83 22.30
CA PHE A 166 7.53 11.07 21.12
C PHE A 166 6.62 11.64 20.02
N GLU A 167 7.00 12.80 19.49
CA GLU A 167 6.38 13.40 18.31
C GLU A 167 7.49 13.71 17.30
N SER A 168 7.28 13.30 16.05
CA SER A 168 8.25 13.54 14.98
C SER A 168 8.15 14.97 14.47
N ASP A 169 9.25 15.58 14.03
CA ASP A 169 9.29 16.94 13.46
C ASP A 169 8.61 17.09 12.07
N VAL A 170 7.82 16.10 11.64
CA VAL A 170 7.12 16.13 10.34
C VAL A 170 5.78 16.84 10.54
N ALA A 171 5.44 17.75 9.62
CA ALA A 171 4.16 18.46 9.67
C ALA A 171 2.97 17.47 9.68
N GLY A 172 2.12 17.56 10.70
CA GLY A 172 0.97 16.67 10.90
C GLY A 172 1.29 15.38 11.67
N ALA A 173 2.45 15.29 12.33
CA ALA A 173 2.75 14.19 13.25
C ALA A 173 1.73 14.14 14.40
N VAL A 174 1.49 12.93 14.89
CA VAL A 174 0.61 12.66 16.04
C VAL A 174 1.51 12.17 17.19
N PRO A 175 1.36 12.70 18.42
CA PRO A 175 2.10 12.23 19.58
C PRO A 175 1.82 10.75 19.87
N ARG A 176 2.88 9.98 20.13
CA ARG A 176 2.85 8.55 20.51
C ARG A 176 3.88 8.26 21.60
N THR A 177 3.93 7.08 22.18
CA THR A 177 4.99 6.72 23.14
C THR A 177 6.28 6.31 22.41
N VAL A 178 7.44 6.41 23.08
CA VAL A 178 8.72 5.90 22.55
C VAL A 178 8.63 4.38 22.29
N GLU A 179 7.94 3.64 23.16
CA GLU A 179 7.69 2.21 22.98
C GLU A 179 6.93 1.91 21.68
N GLU A 180 5.81 2.62 21.44
CA GLU A 180 5.04 2.50 20.20
C GLU A 180 5.88 2.79 18.95
N LYS A 181 6.85 3.71 19.06
CA LYS A 181 7.75 4.03 17.96
C LYS A 181 8.81 2.96 17.73
N LEU A 182 9.34 2.35 18.78
CA LEU A 182 10.37 1.30 18.69
C LEU A 182 9.81 -0.02 18.15
N PHE A 183 8.52 -0.31 18.35
CA PHE A 183 7.86 -1.47 17.71
C PHE A 183 7.84 -1.41 16.18
N GLU A 184 8.11 -0.26 15.57
CA GLU A 184 8.27 -0.14 14.11
C GLU A 184 9.64 -0.63 13.61
N VAL A 185 10.63 -0.78 14.50
CA VAL A 185 11.96 -1.28 14.16
C VAL A 185 11.95 -2.81 14.23
N PRO A 186 12.35 -3.53 13.16
CA PRO A 186 12.40 -5.00 13.18
C PRO A 186 13.30 -5.51 14.30
N THR A 187 12.80 -6.44 15.12
CA THR A 187 13.60 -7.17 16.10
C THR A 187 14.78 -7.86 15.40
N SER A 188 15.95 -7.79 16.00
CA SER A 188 17.18 -8.41 15.48
C SER A 188 17.59 -9.60 16.34
N ALA A 189 18.48 -10.43 15.81
CA ALA A 189 19.05 -11.53 16.59
C ALA A 189 19.89 -11.07 17.79
N ASP A 190 20.37 -9.82 17.81
CA ASP A 190 21.10 -9.27 18.98
C ASP A 190 20.18 -9.04 20.18
N ASP A 191 18.87 -8.86 19.95
CA ASP A 191 17.90 -8.62 21.01
C ASP A 191 17.56 -9.89 21.82
N ILE A 192 17.95 -11.08 21.34
CA ILE A 192 17.63 -12.37 21.96
C ILE A 192 18.81 -13.09 22.60
N GLY A 193 20.02 -12.51 22.56
CA GLY A 193 21.21 -13.04 23.25
C GLY A 193 21.79 -14.34 22.68
N ALA A 194 21.41 -14.74 21.46
CA ALA A 194 21.98 -15.88 20.75
C ALA A 194 23.43 -15.59 20.31
N ALA A 195 24.27 -16.64 20.27
CA ALA A 195 25.70 -16.49 19.97
C ALA A 195 25.94 -16.16 18.49
N GLY A 196 25.27 -16.87 17.57
CA GLY A 196 25.37 -16.60 16.13
C GLY A 196 26.74 -16.90 15.52
N ASP A 197 27.47 -17.87 16.09
CA ASP A 197 28.80 -18.33 15.64
C ASP A 197 28.73 -19.55 14.69
N GLY A 198 27.55 -20.11 14.44
CA GLY A 198 27.30 -21.29 13.63
C GLY A 198 27.72 -22.61 14.28
N VAL A 199 28.07 -22.60 15.57
CA VAL A 199 28.60 -23.76 16.31
C VAL A 199 27.84 -23.96 17.62
N SER A 200 27.66 -22.90 18.41
CA SER A 200 26.91 -22.90 19.66
C SER A 200 25.42 -23.15 19.38
N ASP A 201 24.79 -24.02 20.20
CA ASP A 201 23.38 -24.35 20.04
C ASP A 201 22.50 -23.18 20.49
N ASP A 202 21.96 -22.46 19.50
CA ASP A 202 21.09 -21.30 19.68
C ASP A 202 19.60 -21.67 19.75
N THR A 203 19.25 -22.97 19.75
CA THR A 203 17.86 -23.47 19.66
C THR A 203 16.92 -22.81 20.68
N VAL A 204 17.36 -22.71 21.94
CA VAL A 204 16.52 -22.22 23.04
C VAL A 204 16.14 -20.75 22.89
N PHE A 205 17.01 -19.93 22.29
CA PHE A 205 16.77 -18.50 22.10
C PHE A 205 15.71 -18.26 21.02
N PHE A 206 15.80 -18.97 19.89
CA PHE A 206 14.78 -18.90 18.84
C PHE A 206 13.44 -19.50 19.28
N ALA A 207 13.45 -20.58 20.07
CA ALA A 207 12.22 -21.12 20.65
C ALA A 207 11.54 -20.11 21.60
N ALA A 208 12.32 -19.41 22.43
CA ALA A 208 11.79 -18.35 23.31
C ALA A 208 11.27 -17.15 22.51
N LEU A 209 11.99 -16.72 21.47
CA LEU A 209 11.55 -15.68 20.55
C LEU A 209 10.21 -16.05 19.91
N GLU A 210 10.08 -17.25 19.34
CA GLU A 210 8.86 -17.67 18.64
C GLU A 210 7.65 -17.88 19.56
N ALA A 211 7.89 -18.12 20.86
CA ALA A 211 6.82 -18.15 21.85
C ALA A 211 6.19 -16.76 22.02
N GLY A 212 6.99 -15.70 22.11
CA GLY A 212 6.54 -14.32 22.33
C GLY A 212 6.27 -13.50 21.06
N THR A 213 6.95 -13.80 19.96
CA THR A 213 6.93 -13.03 18.71
C THR A 213 6.77 -13.97 17.53
N SER A 214 5.77 -13.74 16.69
CA SER A 214 5.54 -14.54 15.48
C SER A 214 5.20 -13.67 14.27
N GLY A 215 5.45 -14.17 13.06
CA GLY A 215 5.10 -13.53 11.79
C GLY A 215 5.82 -12.21 11.53
N GLN A 216 6.85 -11.87 12.30
CA GLN A 216 7.61 -10.63 12.16
C GLN A 216 8.89 -10.84 11.36
N PRO A 217 9.39 -9.82 10.66
CA PRO A 217 10.73 -9.85 10.06
C PRO A 217 11.79 -9.78 11.16
N ILE A 218 12.70 -10.75 11.19
CA ILE A 218 13.80 -10.82 12.16
C ILE A 218 15.14 -10.77 11.45
N ASN A 219 15.94 -9.73 11.72
CA ASN A 219 17.24 -9.56 11.08
C ASN A 219 18.31 -10.41 11.79
N LEU A 220 18.93 -11.34 11.07
CA LEU A 220 20.01 -12.20 11.56
C LEU A 220 21.40 -11.53 11.51
N LEU A 221 21.49 -10.28 11.02
CA LEU A 221 22.68 -9.41 11.06
C LEU A 221 23.94 -9.99 10.38
N GLY A 222 23.73 -10.82 9.36
CA GLY A 222 24.76 -11.53 8.60
C GLY A 222 25.36 -12.74 9.34
N ARG A 223 24.84 -13.09 10.53
CA ARG A 223 25.37 -14.16 11.36
C ARG A 223 24.78 -15.53 11.01
N THR A 224 25.38 -16.59 11.54
CA THR A 224 24.96 -17.98 11.34
C THR A 224 24.61 -18.62 12.68
N PHE A 225 23.45 -19.26 12.81
CA PHE A 225 22.97 -19.80 14.08
C PHE A 225 22.82 -21.32 13.99
N ALA A 226 23.43 -22.09 14.89
CA ALA A 226 23.25 -23.54 14.93
C ALA A 226 22.01 -23.90 15.74
N VAL A 227 21.10 -24.68 15.16
CA VAL A 227 19.79 -25.01 15.75
C VAL A 227 19.41 -26.46 15.44
N SER A 228 18.65 -27.07 16.34
CA SER A 228 18.19 -28.46 16.22
C SER A 228 17.10 -28.64 15.15
N ALA A 229 16.32 -27.60 14.87
CA ALA A 229 15.34 -27.53 13.79
C ALA A 229 15.25 -26.10 13.27
N LEU A 230 14.92 -25.93 11.99
CA LEU A 230 14.79 -24.61 11.37
C LEU A 230 13.64 -23.81 12.02
N PRO A 231 13.90 -22.65 12.64
CA PRO A 231 12.86 -21.78 13.17
C PRO A 231 11.95 -21.29 12.05
N ASN A 232 10.63 -21.33 12.26
CA ASN A 232 9.63 -21.04 11.22
C ASN A 232 8.43 -20.24 11.77
N GLY A 233 8.53 -19.73 12.99
CA GLY A 233 7.56 -18.83 13.60
C GLY A 233 7.73 -17.37 13.18
N ASN A 234 8.84 -17.00 12.52
CA ASN A 234 9.11 -15.64 12.02
C ASN A 234 9.83 -15.65 10.66
N ASP A 235 9.90 -14.47 10.05
CA ASP A 235 10.58 -14.22 8.78
C ASP A 235 12.05 -13.79 9.01
N TYR A 236 12.93 -14.77 9.21
CA TYR A 236 14.35 -14.54 9.46
C TYR A 236 15.11 -14.20 8.18
N PHE A 237 15.81 -13.06 8.14
CA PHE A 237 16.51 -12.58 6.94
C PHE A 237 17.93 -12.08 7.27
N ASN A 238 18.76 -11.91 6.25
CA ASN A 238 20.14 -11.42 6.32
C ASN A 238 20.99 -12.26 7.28
N GLY A 239 21.15 -13.56 7.00
CA GLY A 239 21.96 -14.50 7.79
C GLY A 239 21.66 -15.95 7.43
N ALA A 240 22.03 -16.90 8.28
CA ALA A 240 21.85 -18.32 8.01
C ALA A 240 21.58 -19.16 9.27
N PHE A 241 21.02 -20.36 9.06
CA PHE A 241 20.94 -21.41 10.08
C PHE A 241 21.80 -22.60 9.69
N VAL A 242 22.28 -23.35 10.70
CA VAL A 242 22.86 -24.67 10.53
C VAL A 242 21.98 -25.68 11.24
N VAL A 243 21.40 -26.62 10.47
CA VAL A 243 20.52 -27.67 10.99
C VAL A 243 21.11 -29.02 10.64
N ALA A 244 21.41 -29.85 11.64
CA ALA A 244 22.06 -31.15 11.45
C ALA A 244 23.31 -31.09 10.53
N GLY A 245 24.11 -30.03 10.65
CA GLY A 245 25.31 -29.80 9.83
C GLY A 245 25.05 -29.26 8.43
N GLN A 246 23.80 -29.04 8.03
CA GLN A 246 23.45 -28.42 6.75
C GLN A 246 23.31 -26.91 6.88
N TYR A 247 24.04 -26.17 6.03
CA TYR A 247 23.96 -24.71 5.94
C TYR A 247 22.69 -24.29 5.18
N MET A 248 21.86 -23.47 5.82
CA MET A 248 20.58 -22.98 5.32
C MET A 248 20.58 -21.45 5.29
N PRO A 249 21.06 -20.83 4.19
CA PRO A 249 21.06 -19.38 4.06
C PRO A 249 19.63 -18.85 3.99
N GLN A 250 19.39 -17.72 4.67
CA GLN A 250 18.14 -16.98 4.54
C GLN A 250 18.29 -15.87 3.49
N HIS A 251 17.15 -15.37 3.03
CA HIS A 251 17.02 -14.22 2.13
C HIS A 251 17.59 -12.94 2.76
N ASN A 252 18.06 -11.98 1.95
CA ASN A 252 18.79 -10.80 2.46
C ASN A 252 17.89 -9.66 2.99
N LEU A 253 16.61 -9.65 2.62
CA LEU A 253 15.63 -8.62 2.97
C LEU A 253 14.33 -9.30 3.33
N PRO A 254 13.45 -8.73 4.18
CA PRO A 254 12.18 -9.35 4.56
C PRO A 254 11.38 -9.90 3.39
N GLN A 255 10.83 -11.12 3.55
CA GLN A 255 10.10 -11.83 2.52
C GLN A 255 8.67 -11.30 2.39
N ALA A 256 8.36 -10.79 1.20
CA ALA A 256 7.02 -10.33 0.87
C ALA A 256 6.01 -11.49 0.77
N HIS A 257 6.39 -12.59 0.10
CA HIS A 257 5.58 -13.80 -0.09
C HIS A 257 6.46 -15.06 -0.29
N PRO A 258 5.92 -16.29 -0.13
CA PRO A 258 6.69 -17.54 -0.10
C PRO A 258 7.48 -17.87 -1.38
N TRP A 259 7.18 -17.21 -2.50
CA TRP A 259 7.85 -17.37 -3.79
C TRP A 259 8.84 -16.25 -4.17
N ALA A 260 9.14 -15.32 -3.26
CA ALA A 260 9.95 -14.14 -3.60
C ALA A 260 11.45 -14.49 -3.81
N ASN A 261 12.05 -14.06 -4.95
CA ASN A 261 13.46 -13.68 -5.12
C ASN A 261 13.74 -13.09 -6.54
N PRO A 262 14.18 -11.82 -6.74
CA PRO A 262 13.47 -10.55 -6.50
C PRO A 262 12.03 -10.45 -7.07
N ALA A 263 11.53 -11.48 -7.78
CA ALA A 263 10.13 -11.60 -8.23
C ALA A 263 9.71 -13.10 -8.27
N PRO A 264 8.41 -13.44 -8.18
CA PRO A 264 7.95 -14.82 -8.38
C PRO A 264 8.27 -15.30 -9.81
N HIS A 265 8.74 -16.54 -9.96
CA HIS A 265 8.95 -17.13 -11.28
C HIS A 265 7.68 -17.86 -11.72
N PHE A 266 7.01 -17.31 -12.73
CA PHE A 266 5.92 -17.97 -13.44
C PHE A 266 6.46 -18.72 -14.66
N LYS A 267 5.94 -19.93 -14.88
CA LYS A 267 6.30 -20.78 -16.00
C LYS A 267 5.07 -21.51 -16.53
N ALA A 268 4.71 -21.22 -17.77
CA ALA A 268 3.79 -22.03 -18.53
C ALA A 268 4.33 -23.46 -18.76
N ILE A 269 3.50 -24.48 -18.54
CA ILE A 269 3.75 -25.83 -19.04
C ILE A 269 3.60 -25.78 -20.56
N SER A 270 4.67 -26.12 -21.29
CA SER A 270 4.82 -25.82 -22.73
C SER A 270 5.04 -27.05 -23.62
N ALA A 271 4.98 -28.25 -23.04
CA ALA A 271 5.07 -29.50 -23.78
C ALA A 271 3.84 -29.70 -24.68
N GLY A 272 3.85 -29.12 -25.89
CA GLY A 272 2.77 -29.23 -26.87
C GLY A 272 1.53 -28.41 -26.52
N TYR A 273 1.12 -27.47 -27.38
CA TYR A 273 -0.08 -26.64 -27.20
C TYR A 273 -1.39 -27.46 -27.03
N ASP A 274 -1.35 -28.77 -27.35
CA ASP A 274 -2.48 -29.71 -27.25
C ASP A 274 -2.37 -30.74 -26.12
N ALA A 275 -1.25 -30.86 -25.41
CA ALA A 275 -0.97 -32.06 -24.60
C ALA A 275 -1.58 -32.05 -23.19
N VAL A 276 -2.05 -30.90 -22.71
CA VAL A 276 -2.68 -30.80 -21.38
C VAL A 276 -3.94 -29.94 -21.44
N ARG A 277 -5.10 -30.59 -21.47
CA ARG A 277 -6.41 -29.92 -21.51
C ARG A 277 -7.21 -30.31 -20.28
N GLY A 278 -7.76 -29.34 -19.56
CA GLY A 278 -8.67 -29.60 -18.42
C GLY A 278 -8.21 -28.98 -17.11
N LEU A 279 -9.03 -29.15 -16.08
CA LEU A 279 -8.90 -28.46 -14.78
C LEU A 279 -8.34 -29.38 -13.69
N ASN A 280 -7.99 -28.82 -12.53
CA ASN A 280 -7.49 -29.56 -11.36
C ASN A 280 -6.18 -30.30 -11.66
N ALA A 281 -5.06 -29.65 -11.37
CA ALA A 281 -3.75 -30.22 -11.66
C ALA A 281 -2.77 -29.98 -10.51
N ALA A 282 -1.88 -30.94 -10.28
CA ALA A 282 -0.84 -30.81 -9.28
C ALA A 282 0.54 -31.03 -9.90
N PHE A 283 1.51 -30.26 -9.41
CA PHE A 283 2.92 -30.43 -9.67
C PHE A 283 3.60 -30.92 -8.39
N LEU A 284 4.15 -32.13 -8.43
CA LEU A 284 4.70 -32.83 -7.27
C LEU A 284 6.18 -33.17 -7.51
N PRO A 285 7.12 -32.31 -7.08
CA PRO A 285 8.54 -32.65 -7.06
C PRO A 285 8.78 -33.92 -6.24
N LEU A 286 9.56 -34.87 -6.76
CA LEU A 286 9.82 -36.10 -6.04
C LEU A 286 10.80 -35.85 -4.87
N PRO A 287 10.55 -36.44 -3.68
CA PRO A 287 11.39 -36.24 -2.49
C PRO A 287 12.76 -36.93 -2.61
N SER A 288 13.71 -36.58 -1.74
CA SER A 288 15.05 -37.22 -1.69
C SER A 288 15.01 -38.72 -1.42
N THR A 289 13.94 -39.22 -0.82
CA THR A 289 13.67 -40.64 -0.59
C THR A 289 13.40 -41.40 -1.88
N ALA A 290 13.10 -40.72 -2.99
CA ALA A 290 12.99 -41.35 -4.29
C ALA A 290 14.33 -41.97 -4.74
N PRO A 291 14.29 -43.09 -5.50
CA PRO A 291 15.46 -43.64 -6.17
C PRO A 291 16.26 -42.56 -6.91
N ILE A 292 17.59 -42.69 -6.93
CA ILE A 292 18.49 -41.69 -7.53
C ILE A 292 18.07 -41.30 -8.96
N ALA A 293 17.56 -42.26 -9.74
CA ALA A 293 17.06 -42.04 -11.10
C ALA A 293 15.88 -41.04 -11.20
N TYR A 294 15.15 -40.82 -10.11
CA TYR A 294 13.94 -39.99 -10.06
C TYR A 294 14.10 -38.68 -9.28
N ARG A 295 15.20 -38.48 -8.54
CA ARG A 295 15.37 -37.33 -7.60
C ARG A 295 15.36 -35.96 -8.27
N SER A 296 15.59 -35.89 -9.58
CA SER A 296 15.53 -34.66 -10.37
C SER A 296 14.20 -34.48 -11.11
N GLN A 297 13.23 -35.38 -10.89
CA GLN A 297 11.96 -35.40 -11.60
C GLN A 297 10.81 -34.88 -10.72
N ALA A 298 9.74 -34.44 -11.37
CA ALA A 298 8.46 -34.14 -10.76
C ALA A 298 7.35 -34.89 -11.50
N LEU A 299 6.26 -35.17 -10.80
CA LEU A 299 5.02 -35.64 -11.39
C LEU A 299 4.10 -34.47 -11.69
N LEU A 300 3.54 -34.46 -12.89
CA LEU A 300 2.42 -33.63 -13.26
C LEU A 300 1.19 -34.53 -13.34
N ILE A 301 0.17 -34.25 -12.52
CA ILE A 301 -1.09 -35.01 -12.50
C ILE A 301 -2.23 -34.04 -12.79
N TRP A 302 -3.12 -34.38 -13.72
CA TRP A 302 -4.24 -33.50 -14.09
C TRP A 302 -5.46 -34.30 -14.55
N ARG A 303 -6.64 -33.68 -14.52
CA ARG A 303 -7.80 -34.19 -15.26
C ARG A 303 -7.69 -33.74 -16.70
N GLU A 304 -7.61 -34.71 -17.60
CA GLU A 304 -7.74 -34.51 -19.04
C GLU A 304 -9.23 -34.38 -19.42
N GLY A 305 -9.61 -33.25 -20.03
CA GLY A 305 -10.96 -33.00 -20.55
C GLY A 305 -11.04 -31.71 -21.36
N ARG A 306 -11.97 -31.66 -22.32
CA ARG A 306 -12.15 -30.52 -23.25
C ARG A 306 -12.89 -29.35 -22.62
N TYR A 307 -13.72 -29.59 -21.61
CA TYR A 307 -14.57 -28.57 -21.02
C TYR A 307 -14.34 -28.39 -19.51
N HIS A 308 -14.63 -27.18 -19.03
CA HIS A 308 -14.75 -26.87 -17.60
C HIS A 308 -15.90 -27.68 -16.96
N THR A 309 -16.92 -28.00 -17.74
CA THR A 309 -18.09 -28.78 -17.35
C THR A 309 -17.85 -30.29 -17.43
N PHE A 310 -18.86 -31.07 -17.06
CA PHE A 310 -18.81 -32.53 -17.12
C PHE A 310 -18.46 -33.04 -18.53
N GLU A 311 -17.68 -34.12 -18.60
CA GLU A 311 -17.43 -34.85 -19.84
C GLU A 311 -17.21 -36.36 -19.60
N THR A 312 -17.87 -37.23 -20.38
CA THR A 312 -17.77 -38.71 -20.27
C THR A 312 -16.44 -39.29 -20.76
N THR A 313 -15.70 -38.53 -21.57
CA THR A 313 -14.40 -38.94 -22.10
C THR A 313 -13.24 -38.60 -21.17
N SER A 314 -13.51 -37.84 -20.11
CA SER A 314 -12.50 -37.36 -19.16
C SER A 314 -11.74 -38.50 -18.48
N SER A 315 -10.50 -38.22 -18.10
CA SER A 315 -9.65 -39.16 -17.38
C SER A 315 -8.66 -38.40 -16.52
N ILE A 316 -8.12 -39.03 -15.49
CA ILE A 316 -7.00 -38.48 -14.73
C ILE A 316 -5.73 -39.03 -15.37
N LYS A 317 -4.84 -38.13 -15.79
CA LYS A 317 -3.55 -38.43 -16.40
C LYS A 317 -2.41 -38.06 -15.47
N MET A 318 -1.27 -38.71 -15.71
CA MET A 318 0.01 -38.36 -15.11
C MET A 318 1.08 -38.33 -16.19
N ALA A 319 2.04 -37.42 -16.04
CA ALA A 319 3.30 -37.42 -16.76
C ALA A 319 4.46 -37.04 -15.82
N ARG A 320 5.68 -37.32 -16.25
CA ARG A 320 6.92 -36.93 -15.57
C ARG A 320 7.60 -35.79 -16.29
N THR A 321 8.36 -35.00 -15.54
CA THR A 321 9.21 -33.93 -16.09
C THR A 321 10.47 -33.76 -15.25
N TYR A 322 11.59 -33.42 -15.90
CA TYR A 322 12.85 -33.03 -15.24
C TYR A 322 13.13 -31.52 -15.37
N ASP A 323 12.32 -30.80 -16.15
CA ASP A 323 12.55 -29.41 -16.55
C ASP A 323 11.34 -28.52 -16.25
N ALA A 324 10.54 -28.89 -15.24
CA ALA A 324 9.37 -28.14 -14.81
C ALA A 324 8.33 -27.91 -15.94
N GLY A 325 8.06 -28.96 -16.72
CA GLY A 325 6.97 -29.00 -17.70
C GLY A 325 7.31 -28.41 -19.07
N SER A 326 8.59 -28.20 -19.37
CA SER A 326 9.02 -27.91 -20.75
C SER A 326 9.00 -29.18 -21.60
N THR A 327 9.30 -30.33 -20.99
CA THR A 327 9.15 -31.66 -21.57
C THR A 327 8.37 -32.57 -20.62
N LEU A 328 7.48 -33.37 -21.20
CA LEU A 328 6.72 -34.41 -20.51
C LEU A 328 7.11 -35.77 -21.10
N PHE A 329 7.23 -36.77 -20.23
CA PHE A 329 7.49 -38.16 -20.60
C PHE A 329 6.76 -39.11 -19.64
N ASP A 330 6.69 -40.41 -19.98
CA ASP A 330 5.91 -41.39 -19.19
C ASP A 330 4.44 -40.97 -19.01
N GLU A 331 3.87 -40.29 -20.01
CA GLU A 331 2.47 -39.88 -19.98
C GLU A 331 1.56 -41.11 -20.02
N LYS A 332 0.64 -41.21 -19.06
CA LYS A 332 -0.33 -42.30 -18.97
C LYS A 332 -1.64 -41.86 -18.33
N VAL A 333 -2.72 -42.55 -18.68
CA VAL A 333 -4.00 -42.46 -17.95
C VAL A 333 -3.86 -43.29 -16.68
N ILE A 334 -4.03 -42.65 -15.52
CA ILE A 334 -3.96 -43.30 -14.21
C ILE A 334 -5.33 -43.68 -13.66
N PHE A 335 -6.39 -43.02 -14.12
CA PHE A 335 -7.76 -43.41 -13.79
C PHE A 335 -8.76 -42.97 -14.87
N LYS A 336 -9.68 -43.86 -15.19
CA LYS A 336 -10.90 -43.57 -15.94
C LYS A 336 -12.04 -44.36 -15.32
N ASP A 337 -13.14 -43.68 -15.05
CA ASP A 337 -14.26 -44.31 -14.36
C ASP A 337 -14.94 -45.37 -15.23
N ALA A 338 -15.05 -46.60 -14.72
CA ALA A 338 -15.68 -47.69 -15.45
C ALA A 338 -17.18 -47.47 -15.70
N ALA A 339 -17.86 -46.66 -14.89
CA ALA A 339 -19.27 -46.31 -15.06
C ALA A 339 -19.48 -45.08 -15.97
N GLY A 340 -18.42 -44.53 -16.56
CA GLY A 340 -18.49 -43.34 -17.42
C GLY A 340 -18.73 -42.02 -16.66
N LEU A 341 -18.49 -42.02 -15.34
CA LEU A 341 -18.52 -40.81 -14.52
C LEU A 341 -17.26 -39.96 -14.73
N ASP A 342 -17.39 -38.66 -14.56
CA ASP A 342 -16.28 -37.70 -14.65
C ASP A 342 -15.60 -37.58 -13.28
N ALA A 343 -14.33 -38.00 -13.20
CA ALA A 343 -13.50 -37.86 -12.02
C ALA A 343 -12.80 -36.50 -12.04
N ARG A 344 -13.19 -35.60 -11.14
CA ARG A 344 -12.77 -34.19 -11.14
C ARG A 344 -12.80 -33.61 -9.74
N ASN A 345 -12.23 -32.41 -9.58
CA ASN A 345 -11.94 -31.78 -8.29
C ASN A 345 -11.08 -32.71 -7.43
N MET A 346 -9.82 -32.34 -7.23
CA MET A 346 -8.82 -33.28 -6.70
C MET A 346 -8.03 -32.66 -5.56
N ASN A 347 -7.74 -33.47 -4.55
CA ASN A 347 -6.75 -33.17 -3.51
C ASN A 347 -5.61 -34.19 -3.57
N PHE A 348 -4.40 -33.74 -3.29
CA PHE A 348 -3.16 -34.46 -3.50
C PHE A 348 -2.30 -34.46 -2.22
N ALA A 349 -1.54 -35.52 -2.00
CA ALA A 349 -0.46 -35.51 -1.01
C ALA A 349 0.62 -36.55 -1.30
N PHE A 350 1.83 -36.26 -0.84
CA PHE A 350 2.78 -37.31 -0.46
C PHE A 350 2.39 -37.80 0.93
N MET A 351 1.86 -39.01 0.98
CA MET A 351 1.34 -39.65 2.19
C MET A 351 2.45 -40.44 2.93
N GLY A 352 2.09 -41.25 3.92
CA GLY A 352 3.06 -42.06 4.68
C GLY A 352 3.89 -42.98 3.78
N GLY A 353 5.18 -43.15 4.11
CA GLY A 353 6.13 -43.94 3.32
C GLY A 353 6.47 -43.29 1.97
N THR A 354 6.18 -43.99 0.87
CA THR A 354 6.42 -43.56 -0.52
C THR A 354 5.12 -43.27 -1.28
N ARG A 355 3.97 -43.29 -0.58
CA ARG A 355 2.65 -43.21 -1.20
C ARG A 355 2.36 -41.82 -1.74
N ILE A 356 1.84 -41.76 -2.95
CA ILE A 356 1.27 -40.56 -3.57
C ILE A 356 -0.24 -40.76 -3.63
N GLY A 357 -1.01 -39.90 -2.99
CA GLY A 357 -2.46 -39.98 -2.93
C GLY A 357 -3.15 -38.92 -3.79
N VAL A 358 -4.24 -39.31 -4.47
CA VAL A 358 -5.14 -38.42 -5.20
C VAL A 358 -6.58 -38.75 -4.79
N PHE A 359 -7.26 -37.81 -4.17
CA PHE A 359 -8.67 -37.93 -3.82
C PHE A 359 -9.50 -37.14 -4.84
N ALA A 360 -10.44 -37.78 -5.54
CA ALA A 360 -11.24 -37.16 -6.60
C ALA A 360 -12.74 -37.35 -6.40
N GLY A 361 -13.53 -36.32 -6.71
CA GLY A 361 -14.99 -36.41 -6.80
C GLY A 361 -15.44 -37.15 -8.07
N ARG A 362 -16.69 -37.61 -8.11
CA ARG A 362 -17.27 -38.34 -9.26
C ARG A 362 -18.63 -37.75 -9.63
N TYR A 363 -18.85 -37.46 -10.92
CA TYR A 363 -20.02 -36.72 -11.40
C TYR A 363 -20.63 -37.34 -12.66
N SER A 364 -21.91 -37.06 -12.93
CA SER A 364 -22.63 -37.49 -14.14
C SER A 364 -23.33 -36.33 -14.84
N ALA A 365 -23.32 -36.27 -16.18
CA ALA A 365 -24.19 -35.36 -16.94
C ALA A 365 -25.68 -35.67 -16.79
N SER A 366 -26.03 -36.96 -16.73
CA SER A 366 -27.44 -37.38 -16.71
C SER A 366 -28.10 -37.11 -15.36
N ALA A 367 -27.29 -36.91 -14.31
CA ALA A 367 -27.77 -36.62 -12.97
C ALA A 367 -26.74 -35.73 -12.23
N PRO A 368 -26.62 -34.44 -12.60
CA PRO A 368 -25.57 -33.55 -12.10
C PRO A 368 -25.71 -33.20 -10.61
N THR A 369 -26.88 -33.45 -10.03
CA THR A 369 -27.17 -33.27 -8.61
C THR A 369 -27.12 -34.58 -7.82
N SER A 370 -26.87 -35.71 -8.46
CA SER A 370 -26.83 -37.01 -7.78
C SER A 370 -25.56 -37.16 -6.96
N GLN A 371 -25.74 -37.74 -5.78
CA GLN A 371 -24.66 -38.09 -4.88
C GLN A 371 -23.93 -39.34 -5.39
N TYR A 372 -22.64 -39.19 -5.68
CA TYR A 372 -21.74 -40.31 -5.97
C TYR A 372 -20.59 -40.34 -4.96
N ALA A 373 -20.21 -41.55 -4.56
CA ALA A 373 -19.07 -41.71 -3.69
C ALA A 373 -17.76 -41.35 -4.43
N PRO A 374 -16.84 -40.62 -3.79
CA PRO A 374 -15.56 -40.23 -4.38
C PRO A 374 -14.64 -41.43 -4.60
N VAL A 375 -13.53 -41.21 -5.30
CA VAL A 375 -12.48 -42.22 -5.54
C VAL A 375 -11.16 -41.74 -4.94
N PHE A 376 -10.42 -42.66 -4.33
CA PHE A 376 -9.04 -42.45 -3.92
C PHE A 376 -8.11 -43.26 -4.83
N LEU A 377 -7.14 -42.58 -5.44
CA LEU A 377 -6.09 -43.17 -6.24
C LEU A 377 -4.78 -43.09 -5.47
N TYR A 378 -3.94 -44.10 -5.59
CA TYR A 378 -2.62 -44.04 -5.00
C TYR A 378 -1.55 -44.79 -5.79
N SER A 379 -0.30 -44.35 -5.60
CA SER A 379 0.89 -45.02 -6.11
C SER A 379 1.91 -45.16 -4.97
N ASP A 380 2.42 -46.37 -4.77
CA ASP A 380 3.42 -46.67 -3.73
C ASP A 380 4.86 -46.70 -4.28
N ASP A 381 5.03 -46.52 -5.58
CA ASP A 381 6.28 -46.67 -6.32
C ASP A 381 6.61 -45.42 -7.15
N PHE A 382 6.38 -44.25 -6.54
CA PHE A 382 6.70 -42.94 -7.11
C PHE A 382 6.04 -42.69 -8.48
N GLY A 383 4.82 -43.18 -8.67
CA GLY A 383 4.00 -42.99 -9.87
C GLY A 383 4.18 -44.07 -10.95
N ALA A 384 4.94 -45.13 -10.71
CA ALA A 384 5.11 -46.17 -11.75
C ALA A 384 3.82 -46.97 -11.96
N ASN A 385 3.19 -47.43 -10.87
CA ASN A 385 1.92 -48.13 -10.85
C ASN A 385 0.88 -47.39 -10.00
N TRP A 386 -0.39 -47.51 -10.38
CA TRP A 386 -1.51 -46.84 -9.72
C TRP A 386 -2.62 -47.82 -9.36
N SER A 387 -3.17 -47.62 -8.18
CA SER A 387 -4.34 -48.32 -7.64
C SER A 387 -5.46 -47.33 -7.40
N SER A 388 -6.71 -47.80 -7.44
CA SER A 388 -7.89 -46.96 -7.18
C SER A 388 -8.90 -47.68 -6.31
N VAL A 389 -9.55 -46.96 -5.40
CA VAL A 389 -10.65 -47.46 -4.57
C VAL A 389 -11.80 -46.45 -4.59
N VAL A 390 -12.99 -46.91 -4.99
CA VAL A 390 -14.22 -46.13 -4.82
C VAL A 390 -14.62 -46.19 -3.35
N LEU A 391 -14.75 -45.03 -2.73
CA LEU A 391 -15.00 -44.92 -1.29
C LEU A 391 -16.47 -45.17 -0.96
N THR A 392 -16.79 -45.20 0.34
CA THR A 392 -18.17 -45.23 0.81
C THR A 392 -18.61 -43.82 1.20
N LEU A 393 -19.76 -43.39 0.71
CA LEU A 393 -20.39 -42.14 1.10
C LEU A 393 -21.77 -42.45 1.70
N PRO A 394 -22.03 -42.12 2.98
CA PRO A 394 -23.32 -42.40 3.61
C PRO A 394 -24.48 -41.72 2.88
N SER A 395 -25.63 -42.40 2.84
CA SER A 395 -26.86 -41.83 2.27
C SER A 395 -27.21 -40.51 2.96
N GLY A 396 -27.47 -39.46 2.17
CA GLY A 396 -27.81 -38.13 2.69
C GLY A 396 -26.62 -37.30 3.17
N ALA A 397 -25.38 -37.82 3.09
CA ALA A 397 -24.19 -37.03 3.34
C ALA A 397 -24.16 -35.78 2.44
N LEU A 398 -23.56 -34.69 2.91
CA LEU A 398 -23.54 -33.40 2.20
C LEU A 398 -24.93 -32.91 1.73
N GLY A 399 -25.98 -33.23 2.50
CA GLY A 399 -27.35 -32.86 2.17
C GLY A 399 -27.87 -33.49 0.87
N GLY A 400 -27.33 -34.65 0.47
CA GLY A 400 -27.66 -35.34 -0.78
C GLY A 400 -27.00 -34.73 -2.02
N SER A 401 -26.07 -33.77 -1.85
CA SER A 401 -25.37 -33.12 -2.95
C SER A 401 -24.17 -33.93 -3.47
N PRO A 402 -23.69 -33.66 -4.70
CA PRO A 402 -22.46 -34.25 -5.21
C PRO A 402 -21.26 -33.99 -4.30
N CYS A 403 -20.45 -35.01 -4.06
CA CYS A 403 -19.23 -34.90 -3.25
C CYS A 403 -18.10 -34.27 -4.07
N SER A 404 -17.74 -33.04 -3.70
CA SER A 404 -16.70 -32.26 -4.36
C SER A 404 -15.53 -32.07 -3.40
N PRO A 405 -14.34 -32.60 -3.69
CA PRO A 405 -13.13 -32.22 -2.96
C PRO A 405 -13.00 -30.71 -2.95
N SER A 406 -12.79 -30.15 -1.75
CA SER A 406 -12.66 -28.71 -1.60
C SER A 406 -11.41 -28.21 -2.31
N ALA A 407 -11.39 -26.92 -2.66
CA ALA A 407 -10.21 -26.22 -3.16
C ALA A 407 -9.18 -26.03 -2.04
N ASP A 408 -8.73 -27.11 -1.41
CA ASP A 408 -7.95 -27.07 -0.18
C ASP A 408 -6.48 -26.71 -0.42
N GLY A 409 -6.23 -25.73 -1.29
CA GLY A 409 -5.00 -25.67 -2.06
C GLY A 409 -4.72 -26.99 -2.81
N GLY A 410 -5.74 -27.84 -2.97
CA GLY A 410 -5.63 -29.21 -3.46
C GLY A 410 -4.82 -30.15 -2.56
N VAL A 411 -4.91 -30.03 -1.23
CA VAL A 411 -4.07 -30.78 -0.29
C VAL A 411 -4.87 -31.84 0.47
N ILE A 412 -4.27 -33.02 0.69
CA ILE A 412 -4.67 -33.97 1.74
C ILE A 412 -3.76 -33.72 2.94
N HIS A 413 -4.33 -33.38 4.08
CA HIS A 413 -3.58 -32.97 5.27
C HIS A 413 -3.20 -34.16 6.14
N ARG A 414 -2.10 -34.04 6.89
CA ARG A 414 -1.80 -34.98 7.97
C ARG A 414 -2.84 -34.87 9.07
N TYR A 415 -3.32 -36.02 9.56
CA TYR A 415 -4.23 -36.09 10.69
C TYR A 415 -3.43 -36.35 11.98
N PRO A 416 -3.33 -35.39 12.90
CA PRO A 416 -2.38 -35.47 14.02
C PRO A 416 -2.73 -36.54 15.07
N ALA A 417 -1.73 -37.02 15.80
CA ALA A 417 -1.94 -38.05 16.82
C ALA A 417 -2.78 -37.56 18.00
N SER A 418 -2.71 -36.27 18.32
CA SER A 418 -3.54 -35.65 19.36
C SER A 418 -5.05 -35.70 19.07
N VAL A 419 -5.45 -36.06 17.85
CA VAL A 419 -6.86 -36.16 17.42
C VAL A 419 -7.26 -37.58 17.04
N GLY A 420 -6.42 -38.57 17.39
CA GLY A 420 -6.65 -39.98 17.08
C GLY A 420 -6.01 -40.48 15.77
N GLY A 421 -5.14 -39.68 15.14
CA GLY A 421 -4.30 -40.12 14.03
C GLY A 421 -3.06 -40.91 14.46
N HIS A 422 -2.39 -41.54 13.51
CA HIS A 422 -0.98 -41.90 13.67
C HIS A 422 -0.19 -40.81 12.95
N ASP A 423 0.70 -40.08 13.61
CA ASP A 423 1.47 -38.98 12.99
C ASP A 423 2.28 -39.41 11.73
N THR A 424 2.39 -40.73 11.49
CA THR A 424 2.95 -41.36 10.30
C THR A 424 1.93 -41.79 9.23
N ASP A 425 0.71 -42.20 9.59
CA ASP A 425 -0.22 -42.91 8.69
C ASP A 425 -1.66 -42.35 8.67
N GLY A 426 -1.96 -41.35 9.50
CA GLY A 426 -3.25 -40.66 9.54
C GLY A 426 -3.34 -39.46 8.59
N TRP A 427 -4.42 -39.36 7.81
CA TRP A 427 -4.66 -38.28 6.85
C TRP A 427 -6.12 -37.83 6.80
N ILE A 428 -6.35 -36.57 6.46
CA ILE A 428 -7.68 -35.96 6.36
C ILE A 428 -7.78 -35.07 5.12
N THR A 429 -8.93 -35.09 4.45
CA THR A 429 -9.26 -34.18 3.35
C THR A 429 -10.67 -33.65 3.51
N TYR A 430 -10.90 -32.40 3.10
CA TYR A 430 -12.21 -31.76 3.18
C TYR A 430 -12.96 -31.84 1.85
N VAL A 431 -14.28 -31.84 1.95
CA VAL A 431 -15.21 -31.93 0.82
C VAL A 431 -16.36 -30.96 1.03
N TYR A 432 -16.97 -30.51 -0.06
CA TYR A 432 -18.20 -29.74 -0.05
C TYR A 432 -19.23 -30.38 -0.98
N GLY A 433 -20.50 -30.09 -0.71
CA GLY A 433 -21.62 -30.40 -1.58
C GLY A 433 -22.47 -29.17 -1.80
N GLN A 434 -22.93 -28.98 -3.04
CA GLN A 434 -23.82 -27.88 -3.40
C GLN A 434 -24.91 -28.38 -4.35
N THR A 435 -26.17 -28.15 -3.98
CA THR A 435 -27.34 -28.36 -4.85
C THR A 435 -28.35 -27.25 -4.63
N GLY A 436 -28.65 -26.45 -5.66
CA GLY A 436 -29.57 -25.32 -5.51
C GLY A 436 -29.13 -24.39 -4.37
N ASN A 437 -30.00 -24.17 -3.37
CA ASN A 437 -29.74 -23.37 -2.16
C ASN A 437 -29.03 -24.13 -1.01
N ASN A 438 -28.87 -25.44 -1.14
CA ASN A 438 -28.24 -26.27 -0.12
C ASN A 438 -26.72 -26.28 -0.29
N THR A 439 -25.98 -26.04 0.79
CA THR A 439 -24.54 -26.27 0.85
C THR A 439 -24.13 -27.00 2.12
N ALA A 440 -23.16 -27.89 1.99
CA ALA A 440 -22.65 -28.65 3.11
C ALA A 440 -21.14 -28.84 2.99
N THR A 441 -20.48 -28.98 4.13
CA THR A 441 -19.04 -29.25 4.23
C THR A 441 -18.84 -30.48 5.10
N GLY A 442 -17.91 -31.34 4.71
CA GLY A 442 -17.54 -32.54 5.45
C GLY A 442 -16.07 -32.86 5.25
N TYR A 443 -15.66 -34.02 5.76
CA TYR A 443 -14.31 -34.52 5.63
C TYR A 443 -14.29 -36.03 5.40
N PHE A 444 -13.16 -36.51 4.92
CA PHE A 444 -12.78 -37.92 4.93
C PHE A 444 -11.48 -38.08 5.71
N VAL A 445 -11.45 -39.01 6.67
CA VAL A 445 -10.25 -39.38 7.45
C VAL A 445 -9.85 -40.81 7.11
N THR A 446 -8.55 -41.04 6.97
CA THR A 446 -7.93 -42.37 6.95
C THR A 446 -6.93 -42.48 8.09
N LEU A 447 -6.87 -43.64 8.72
CA LEU A 447 -5.90 -43.98 9.78
C LEU A 447 -4.89 -45.04 9.33
N ASP A 448 -5.03 -45.53 8.10
CA ASP A 448 -4.26 -46.63 7.52
C ASP A 448 -3.65 -46.22 6.17
N ASN A 449 -3.22 -44.96 6.09
CA ASN A 449 -2.51 -44.38 4.95
C ASN A 449 -3.32 -44.44 3.62
N GLY A 450 -4.65 -44.39 3.70
CA GLY A 450 -5.56 -44.33 2.56
C GLY A 450 -6.13 -45.67 2.10
N LEU A 451 -5.94 -46.76 2.85
CA LEU A 451 -6.57 -48.06 2.53
C LEU A 451 -8.07 -48.04 2.84
N THR A 452 -8.46 -47.41 3.95
CA THR A 452 -9.86 -47.16 4.32
C THR A 452 -10.07 -45.69 4.67
N TRP A 453 -11.28 -45.20 4.38
CA TRP A 453 -11.67 -43.82 4.60
C TRP A 453 -13.04 -43.74 5.27
N THR A 454 -13.15 -42.86 6.27
CA THR A 454 -14.37 -42.60 7.03
C THR A 454 -14.84 -41.17 6.80
N PHE A 455 -16.11 -41.01 6.46
CA PHE A 455 -16.74 -39.69 6.26
C PHE A 455 -17.25 -39.10 7.57
N GLY A 456 -17.08 -37.78 7.74
CA GLY A 456 -17.73 -36.97 8.78
C GLY A 456 -18.31 -35.68 8.23
N ALA A 457 -19.39 -35.18 8.85
CA ALA A 457 -20.05 -33.93 8.48
C ALA A 457 -19.57 -32.77 9.38
N ILE A 458 -19.49 -31.56 8.82
CA ILE A 458 -19.09 -30.34 9.54
C ILE A 458 -20.24 -29.33 9.52
N PHE A 459 -20.55 -28.79 8.33
CA PHE A 459 -21.57 -27.76 8.16
C PHE A 459 -22.70 -28.29 7.26
N SER A 460 -23.93 -27.90 7.60
CA SER A 460 -25.11 -28.06 6.74
C SER A 460 -25.87 -26.74 6.76
N HIS A 461 -26.07 -26.14 5.59
CA HIS A 461 -26.64 -24.80 5.48
C HIS A 461 -27.65 -24.72 4.34
N MET A 462 -28.84 -24.23 4.67
CA MET A 462 -29.91 -23.89 3.74
C MET A 462 -30.11 -22.38 3.77
N GLY A 463 -29.48 -21.67 2.85
CA GLY A 463 -29.53 -20.21 2.86
C GLY A 463 -28.87 -19.59 1.63
N PRO A 464 -28.73 -18.25 1.62
CA PRO A 464 -28.09 -17.57 0.51
C PRO A 464 -26.59 -17.91 0.42
N GLU A 465 -25.89 -18.04 1.56
CA GLU A 465 -24.45 -18.35 1.62
C GLU A 465 -24.11 -19.65 0.90
N ARG A 466 -23.00 -19.66 0.17
CA ARG A 466 -22.56 -20.85 -0.58
C ARG A 466 -21.25 -21.38 -0.04
N LEU A 467 -21.31 -22.35 0.87
CA LEU A 467 -20.11 -22.97 1.46
C LEU A 467 -19.44 -23.88 0.42
N THR A 468 -18.53 -23.31 -0.37
CA THR A 468 -17.83 -24.02 -1.45
C THR A 468 -16.34 -23.84 -1.31
N GLU A 469 -15.54 -24.75 -1.89
CA GLU A 469 -14.11 -24.52 -2.12
C GLU A 469 -13.36 -24.01 -0.87
N THR A 470 -13.29 -24.85 0.17
CA THR A 470 -12.60 -24.54 1.43
C THR A 470 -11.09 -24.74 1.33
N SER A 471 -10.31 -23.93 2.04
CA SER A 471 -8.87 -24.07 2.24
C SER A 471 -8.53 -24.05 3.72
N VAL A 472 -7.84 -25.09 4.18
CA VAL A 472 -7.49 -25.34 5.58
C VAL A 472 -5.99 -25.20 5.75
N CYS A 473 -5.57 -24.50 6.80
CA CYS A 473 -4.16 -24.38 7.13
C CYS A 473 -3.92 -24.43 8.64
N ARG A 474 -2.82 -25.08 9.04
CA ARG A 474 -2.38 -25.19 10.44
C ARG A 474 -1.57 -23.95 10.83
N VAL A 475 -1.74 -23.46 12.05
CA VAL A 475 -0.91 -22.40 12.65
C VAL A 475 0.41 -23.00 13.12
N GLY A 476 1.42 -23.02 12.25
CA GLY A 476 2.73 -23.58 12.56
C GLY A 476 2.65 -25.02 13.06
N ALA A 477 3.22 -25.28 14.24
CA ALA A 477 3.16 -26.57 14.91
C ALA A 477 2.02 -26.68 15.95
N GLU A 478 1.21 -25.64 16.13
CA GLU A 478 0.14 -25.61 17.13
C GLU A 478 -1.04 -26.48 16.69
N ASN A 479 -1.79 -27.03 17.65
CA ASN A 479 -3.07 -27.69 17.39
C ASN A 479 -4.19 -26.66 17.15
N LYS A 480 -3.97 -25.81 16.15
CA LYS A 480 -4.85 -24.71 15.73
C LYS A 480 -4.91 -24.69 14.21
N TRP A 481 -6.12 -24.76 13.66
CA TRP A 481 -6.38 -24.76 12.23
C TRP A 481 -7.41 -23.70 11.88
N LEU A 482 -7.19 -23.04 10.75
CA LEU A 482 -8.12 -22.10 10.16
C LEU A 482 -8.66 -22.68 8.85
N MET A 483 -9.96 -22.62 8.64
CA MET A 483 -10.63 -22.92 7.38
C MET A 483 -11.14 -21.62 6.78
N VAL A 484 -10.74 -21.32 5.56
CA VAL A 484 -11.23 -20.22 4.73
C VAL A 484 -12.13 -20.81 3.66
N ILE A 485 -13.35 -20.28 3.51
CA ILE A 485 -14.41 -20.85 2.71
C ILE A 485 -14.84 -19.82 1.68
N ARG A 486 -14.84 -20.21 0.39
CA ARG A 486 -15.41 -19.37 -0.67
C ARG A 486 -16.90 -19.29 -0.48
N ASP A 487 -17.42 -18.06 -0.54
CA ASP A 487 -18.84 -17.77 -0.68
C ASP A 487 -19.18 -17.27 -2.10
N ASN A 488 -20.24 -17.82 -2.68
CA ASN A 488 -20.56 -17.75 -4.12
C ASN A 488 -21.87 -16.97 -4.41
N ARG A 489 -22.37 -16.15 -3.47
CA ARG A 489 -23.65 -15.40 -3.47
C ARG A 489 -23.87 -14.41 -4.63
N VAL A 490 -23.28 -13.20 -4.61
CA VAL A 490 -23.53 -12.10 -5.59
C VAL A 490 -22.22 -11.29 -5.84
N ALA A 491 -22.09 -10.53 -6.95
CA ALA A 491 -20.82 -9.95 -7.41
C ALA A 491 -20.35 -8.70 -6.63
N THR A 492 -21.25 -8.07 -5.88
CA THR A 492 -21.01 -6.79 -5.18
C THR A 492 -20.71 -6.91 -3.69
N ALA A 493 -20.76 -8.12 -3.11
CA ALA A 493 -20.12 -8.50 -1.84
C ALA A 493 -20.26 -10.03 -1.69
N PRO A 494 -19.16 -10.77 -1.49
CA PRO A 494 -18.89 -11.16 -0.11
C PRO A 494 -17.40 -11.27 0.24
N ALA A 495 -17.17 -11.25 1.55
CA ALA A 495 -15.91 -11.64 2.13
C ALA A 495 -15.76 -13.17 2.21
N TYR A 496 -14.52 -13.67 2.35
CA TYR A 496 -14.33 -15.07 2.70
C TYR A 496 -15.02 -15.41 4.03
N LEU A 497 -15.64 -16.58 4.13
CA LEU A 497 -16.11 -17.09 5.42
C LEU A 497 -14.95 -17.85 6.09
N VAL A 498 -14.87 -17.80 7.40
CA VAL A 498 -13.78 -18.43 8.14
C VAL A 498 -14.29 -19.18 9.35
N SER A 499 -13.65 -20.29 9.67
CA SER A 499 -13.92 -21.10 10.86
C SER A 499 -12.61 -21.62 11.45
N LYS A 500 -12.64 -21.96 12.73
CA LYS A 500 -11.48 -22.41 13.51
C LYS A 500 -11.71 -23.81 14.06
N SER A 501 -10.63 -24.56 14.21
CA SER A 501 -10.63 -25.86 14.85
C SER A 501 -9.34 -26.08 15.62
N THR A 502 -9.42 -26.90 16.67
CA THR A 502 -8.26 -27.41 17.42
C THR A 502 -8.08 -28.92 17.28
N ASN A 503 -8.87 -29.57 16.41
CA ASN A 503 -8.77 -31.00 16.17
C ASN A 503 -9.09 -31.46 14.74
N MET A 504 -9.29 -30.53 13.81
CA MET A 504 -9.59 -30.77 12.38
C MET A 504 -10.96 -31.36 12.06
N VAL A 505 -11.71 -31.88 13.04
CA VAL A 505 -13.02 -32.52 12.83
C VAL A 505 -14.18 -31.70 13.42
N ASP A 506 -13.94 -31.04 14.55
CA ASP A 506 -14.87 -30.13 15.20
C ASP A 506 -14.50 -28.69 14.84
N TRP A 507 -15.38 -28.04 14.11
CA TRP A 507 -15.20 -26.67 13.64
C TRP A 507 -16.20 -25.75 14.32
N GLU A 508 -15.73 -24.59 14.74
CA GLU A 508 -16.60 -23.52 15.24
C GLU A 508 -17.54 -23.03 14.11
N PRO A 509 -18.70 -22.42 14.45
CA PRO A 509 -19.54 -21.77 13.45
C PRO A 509 -18.71 -20.78 12.62
N TRP A 510 -18.93 -20.78 11.30
CA TRP A 510 -18.23 -19.86 10.41
C TRP A 510 -18.69 -18.42 10.62
N VAL A 511 -17.78 -17.48 10.36
CA VAL A 511 -18.04 -16.02 10.39
C VAL A 511 -17.54 -15.39 9.10
N ALA A 512 -18.11 -14.25 8.70
CA ALA A 512 -17.61 -13.50 7.55
C ALA A 512 -16.34 -12.72 7.94
N SER A 513 -15.26 -12.91 7.20
CA SER A 513 -14.03 -12.11 7.36
C SER A 513 -14.20 -10.67 6.84
N ALA A 514 -13.21 -9.81 7.06
CA ALA A 514 -13.19 -8.47 6.46
C ALA A 514 -12.58 -8.42 5.04
N SER A 515 -12.14 -9.56 4.47
CA SER A 515 -11.46 -9.61 3.17
C SER A 515 -12.42 -9.77 2.00
N ALA A 516 -12.45 -8.84 1.04
CA ALA A 516 -13.20 -9.02 -0.20
C ALA A 516 -12.64 -10.20 -1.01
N ALA A 517 -13.50 -11.08 -1.53
CA ALA A 517 -13.08 -12.32 -2.21
C ALA A 517 -13.48 -12.41 -3.69
N GLY A 518 -14.38 -11.56 -4.19
CA GLY A 518 -14.82 -11.56 -5.60
C GLY A 518 -15.43 -12.89 -6.08
N ARG A 519 -15.82 -13.80 -5.17
CA ARG A 519 -16.17 -15.21 -5.45
C ARG A 519 -15.03 -16.05 -6.04
N ASN A 520 -13.79 -15.79 -5.65
CA ASN A 520 -12.62 -16.55 -6.09
C ASN A 520 -12.23 -17.61 -5.05
N PRO A 521 -11.77 -18.81 -5.47
CA PRO A 521 -11.32 -19.84 -4.53
C PRO A 521 -10.16 -19.33 -3.68
N PRO A 522 -10.16 -19.55 -2.36
CA PRO A 522 -9.03 -19.28 -1.50
C PRO A 522 -7.97 -20.37 -1.66
N ALA A 523 -6.70 -20.00 -1.54
CA ALA A 523 -5.61 -20.93 -1.25
C ALA A 523 -4.77 -20.37 -0.09
N LEU A 524 -4.91 -20.98 1.08
CA LEU A 524 -4.26 -20.55 2.31
C LEU A 524 -3.05 -21.42 2.59
N ILE A 525 -1.89 -20.80 2.81
CA ILE A 525 -0.70 -21.49 3.32
C ILE A 525 -0.09 -20.79 4.51
N TYR A 526 0.63 -21.56 5.30
CA TYR A 526 1.44 -21.09 6.40
C TYR A 526 2.92 -21.09 6.00
N ASP A 527 3.59 -19.96 6.17
CA ASP A 527 5.04 -19.86 6.05
C ASP A 527 5.55 -18.80 7.03
N ARG A 528 6.59 -19.13 7.82
CA ARG A 528 7.32 -18.15 8.63
C ARG A 528 6.42 -17.32 9.57
N GLY A 529 5.53 -17.99 10.31
CA GLY A 529 4.59 -17.34 11.24
C GLY A 529 3.42 -16.60 10.61
N SER A 530 3.35 -16.55 9.29
CA SER A 530 2.32 -15.82 8.56
C SER A 530 1.42 -16.78 7.78
N PHE A 531 0.14 -16.43 7.70
CA PHE A 531 -0.73 -16.96 6.67
C PHE A 531 -0.63 -16.11 5.42
N TYR A 532 -0.54 -16.81 4.29
CA TYR A 532 -0.63 -16.23 2.96
C TYR A 532 -1.88 -16.78 2.29
N LEU A 533 -2.82 -15.88 2.01
CA LEU A 533 -4.05 -16.20 1.30
C LEU A 533 -3.91 -15.74 -0.15
N PHE A 534 -3.97 -16.68 -1.09
CA PHE A 534 -3.90 -16.44 -2.52
C PHE A 534 -5.28 -16.58 -3.15
N ALA A 535 -5.55 -15.77 -4.17
CA ALA A 535 -6.77 -15.89 -4.95
C ALA A 535 -6.57 -15.39 -6.40
N PRO A 536 -7.09 -16.10 -7.41
CA PRO A 536 -7.10 -15.62 -8.78
C PRO A 536 -8.20 -14.56 -8.95
N SER A 537 -7.82 -13.31 -9.21
CA SER A 537 -8.76 -12.24 -9.54
C SER A 537 -9.12 -12.29 -11.02
N ARG A 538 -10.41 -12.49 -11.30
CA ARG A 538 -10.98 -12.80 -12.61
C ARG A 538 -11.92 -11.70 -13.08
N GLN A 539 -12.00 -11.49 -14.39
CA GLN A 539 -12.89 -10.50 -14.98
C GLN A 539 -14.36 -10.81 -14.64
N ALA A 540 -15.16 -9.77 -14.36
CA ALA A 540 -16.52 -9.82 -13.82
C ALA A 540 -16.67 -10.42 -12.40
N ARG A 541 -15.55 -10.76 -11.75
CA ARG A 541 -15.41 -11.34 -10.41
C ARG A 541 -14.15 -10.81 -9.72
N GLU A 542 -13.85 -9.55 -9.99
CA GLU A 542 -12.61 -8.93 -9.57
C GLU A 542 -12.57 -8.79 -8.05
N ILE A 543 -11.42 -9.07 -7.45
CA ILE A 543 -11.17 -8.76 -6.04
C ILE A 543 -10.89 -7.26 -5.89
N LEU A 544 -10.13 -6.71 -6.85
CA LEU A 544 -9.83 -5.28 -7.00
C LEU A 544 -10.26 -4.86 -8.42
N MET A 545 -11.04 -3.77 -8.54
CA MET A 545 -11.81 -3.41 -9.73
C MET A 545 -11.00 -3.24 -11.05
N ASP A 546 -9.67 -3.14 -10.97
CA ASP A 546 -8.75 -3.01 -12.10
C ASP A 546 -7.84 -4.24 -12.29
N ARG A 547 -8.09 -5.33 -11.56
CA ARG A 547 -7.23 -6.52 -11.48
C ARG A 547 -7.90 -7.81 -11.96
N GLY A 548 -8.65 -7.78 -13.07
CA GLY A 548 -9.41 -8.94 -13.58
C GLY A 548 -8.60 -10.08 -14.24
N SER A 549 -7.28 -10.04 -14.21
CA SER A 549 -6.40 -11.10 -14.75
C SER A 549 -5.11 -11.19 -13.95
N GLN A 550 -5.23 -11.30 -12.63
CA GLN A 550 -4.09 -11.30 -11.73
C GLN A 550 -4.21 -12.39 -10.67
N LEU A 551 -3.07 -12.93 -10.26
CA LEU A 551 -2.97 -13.68 -9.02
C LEU A 551 -2.67 -12.68 -7.91
N LEU A 552 -3.51 -12.66 -6.87
CA LEU A 552 -3.37 -11.76 -5.74
C LEU A 552 -3.01 -12.54 -4.47
N TYR A 553 -2.41 -11.86 -3.51
CA TYR A 553 -2.15 -12.42 -2.19
C TYR A 553 -2.38 -11.43 -1.05
N MET A 554 -2.64 -11.97 0.13
CA MET A 554 -2.70 -11.25 1.40
C MET A 554 -1.78 -11.96 2.40
N LYS A 555 -1.03 -11.19 3.20
CA LYS A 555 -0.18 -11.70 4.28
C LYS A 555 -0.73 -11.23 5.62
N VAL A 556 -1.03 -12.16 6.52
CA VAL A 556 -1.47 -11.86 7.91
C VAL A 556 -0.69 -12.71 8.91
N ASN A 557 -0.52 -12.25 10.15
CA ASN A 557 0.05 -13.09 11.20
C ASN A 557 -0.88 -14.28 11.48
N ALA A 558 -0.34 -15.49 11.49
CA ALA A 558 -1.16 -16.71 11.57
C ALA A 558 -1.84 -16.90 12.93
N ARG A 559 -1.15 -16.57 14.03
CA ARG A 559 -1.70 -16.69 15.39
C ARG A 559 -2.77 -15.62 15.61
N ALA A 560 -2.51 -14.39 15.22
CA ALA A 560 -3.47 -13.29 15.28
C ALA A 560 -4.72 -13.59 14.44
N ALA A 561 -4.57 -14.23 13.27
CA ALA A 561 -5.71 -14.64 12.46
C ALA A 561 -6.54 -15.78 13.05
N PHE A 562 -5.95 -16.59 13.93
CA PHE A 562 -6.71 -17.55 14.71
C PHE A 562 -7.43 -16.87 15.89
N GLU A 563 -6.81 -15.90 16.57
CA GLU A 563 -7.47 -15.22 17.70
C GLU A 563 -8.56 -14.23 17.24
N ASP A 564 -8.30 -13.46 16.18
CA ASP A 564 -9.25 -12.57 15.50
C ASP A 564 -9.48 -13.01 14.04
N PRO A 565 -10.39 -13.98 13.80
CA PRO A 565 -10.67 -14.47 12.46
C PRO A 565 -11.44 -13.46 11.60
N VAL A 566 -11.92 -12.33 12.13
CA VAL A 566 -12.71 -11.36 11.35
C VAL A 566 -11.87 -10.15 10.96
N GLY A 567 -11.31 -9.44 11.94
CA GLY A 567 -10.71 -8.12 11.77
C GLY A 567 -9.35 -8.14 11.06
N ILE A 568 -8.49 -9.12 11.35
CA ILE A 568 -7.14 -9.24 10.76
C ILE A 568 -7.17 -9.23 9.21
N TRP A 569 -8.27 -9.72 8.61
CA TRP A 569 -8.44 -9.89 7.17
C TRP A 569 -8.85 -8.59 6.45
N ASN A 570 -8.92 -7.46 7.16
CA ASN A 570 -9.00 -6.12 6.55
C ASN A 570 -7.64 -5.69 5.94
N THR A 571 -6.70 -6.61 5.83
CA THR A 571 -5.39 -6.38 5.20
C THR A 571 -5.55 -6.24 3.68
N PRO A 572 -4.93 -5.23 3.05
CA PRO A 572 -5.04 -5.04 1.61
C PRO A 572 -4.48 -6.23 0.80
N TRP A 573 -5.18 -6.60 -0.27
CA TRP A 573 -4.67 -7.48 -1.31
C TRP A 573 -3.48 -6.84 -2.04
N ARG A 574 -2.51 -7.68 -2.42
CA ARG A 574 -1.31 -7.30 -3.16
C ARG A 574 -1.19 -8.11 -4.44
N ASP A 575 -0.66 -7.47 -5.47
CA ASP A 575 -0.40 -8.12 -6.76
C ASP A 575 0.76 -9.10 -6.62
N LEU A 576 0.54 -10.38 -6.97
CA LEU A 576 1.61 -11.37 -7.11
C LEU A 576 2.14 -11.41 -8.55
N GLY A 577 1.23 -11.34 -9.53
CA GLY A 577 1.58 -11.34 -10.94
C GLY A 577 0.36 -11.23 -11.85
N ALA A 578 0.52 -10.53 -12.98
CA ALA A 578 -0.47 -10.49 -14.04
C ALA A 578 -0.38 -11.74 -14.91
N MET A 579 -1.53 -12.19 -15.42
CA MET A 579 -1.64 -13.36 -16.29
C MET A 579 -2.06 -12.92 -17.70
N THR A 580 -1.53 -13.61 -18.71
CA THR A 580 -1.92 -13.39 -20.12
C THR A 580 -3.41 -13.65 -20.34
N TYR A 581 -3.95 -14.66 -19.65
CA TYR A 581 -5.36 -15.04 -19.67
C TYR A 581 -5.92 -15.09 -18.25
N TRP A 582 -7.25 -15.12 -18.11
CA TRP A 582 -7.89 -15.16 -16.79
C TRP A 582 -7.43 -16.39 -16.01
N PRO A 583 -6.83 -16.23 -14.82
CA PRO A 583 -6.50 -17.38 -13.98
C PRO A 583 -7.79 -18.03 -13.50
N THR A 584 -7.90 -19.34 -13.64
CA THR A 584 -9.09 -20.12 -13.27
C THR A 584 -8.73 -21.31 -12.40
N GLY A 585 -9.72 -21.78 -11.65
CA GLY A 585 -9.58 -22.89 -10.72
C GLY A 585 -8.82 -22.53 -9.44
N PRO A 586 -8.69 -23.50 -8.53
CA PRO A 586 -7.92 -23.34 -7.31
C PRO A 586 -6.41 -23.39 -7.58
N LEU A 587 -5.64 -22.73 -6.73
CA LEU A 587 -4.17 -22.78 -6.76
C LEU A 587 -3.69 -24.01 -5.98
N PHE A 588 -3.06 -24.95 -6.66
CA PHE A 588 -2.57 -26.19 -6.08
C PHE A 588 -1.17 -26.00 -5.53
N MET A 589 -0.98 -26.22 -4.22
CA MET A 589 0.25 -25.79 -3.54
C MET A 589 0.96 -26.96 -2.85
N HIS A 590 2.27 -27.03 -3.04
CA HIS A 590 3.12 -28.02 -2.42
C HIS A 590 4.43 -27.39 -1.92
N ARG A 591 4.84 -27.76 -0.71
CA ARG A 591 6.15 -27.41 -0.15
C ARG A 591 7.04 -28.64 -0.17
N ASP A 592 8.21 -28.52 -0.79
CA ASP A 592 9.17 -29.62 -0.82
C ASP A 592 9.99 -29.71 0.49
N GLU A 593 10.76 -30.79 0.62
CA GLU A 593 11.64 -31.06 1.78
C GLU A 593 12.72 -29.98 2.01
N ARG A 594 13.03 -29.17 1.00
CA ARG A 594 14.00 -28.06 1.06
C ARG A 594 13.34 -26.75 1.47
N GLY A 595 12.03 -26.77 1.73
CA GLY A 595 11.24 -25.60 2.08
C GLY A 595 10.88 -24.68 0.91
N ARG A 596 11.00 -25.15 -0.33
CA ARG A 596 10.60 -24.41 -1.53
C ARG A 596 9.14 -24.63 -1.82
N TRP A 597 8.46 -23.57 -2.21
CA TRP A 597 7.05 -23.61 -2.57
C TRP A 597 6.87 -23.77 -4.07
N PHE A 598 5.94 -24.65 -4.44
CA PHE A 598 5.45 -24.87 -5.80
C PHE A 598 3.95 -24.62 -5.80
N GLY A 599 3.48 -23.82 -6.76
CA GLY A 599 2.07 -23.61 -7.03
C GLY A 599 1.77 -23.98 -8.47
N LEU A 600 0.62 -24.60 -8.75
CA LEU A 600 0.13 -24.84 -10.10
C LEU A 600 -1.32 -24.34 -10.19
N PHE A 601 -1.61 -23.54 -11.20
CA PHE A 601 -2.96 -23.07 -11.49
C PHE A 601 -3.16 -23.01 -13.00
N GLN A 602 -4.38 -22.73 -13.44
CA GLN A 602 -4.72 -22.68 -14.85
C GLN A 602 -5.06 -21.26 -15.27
N THR A 603 -4.84 -20.94 -16.54
CA THR A 603 -5.28 -19.70 -17.19
C THR A 603 -5.94 -20.03 -18.52
N GLY A 604 -6.79 -19.16 -19.06
CA GLY A 604 -7.33 -19.35 -20.42
C GLY A 604 -8.83 -19.59 -20.53
N GLU A 605 -9.60 -19.38 -19.46
CA GLU A 605 -11.07 -19.48 -19.51
C GLU A 605 -11.68 -18.23 -20.17
N THR A 606 -12.46 -18.41 -21.24
CA THR A 606 -13.02 -17.32 -22.08
C THR A 606 -14.32 -16.70 -21.54
N GLY A 607 -14.62 -16.87 -20.25
CA GLY A 607 -15.76 -16.22 -19.59
C GLY A 607 -17.16 -16.68 -19.99
N GLN A 608 -17.29 -17.61 -20.94
CA GLN A 608 -18.56 -18.25 -21.26
C GLN A 608 -18.61 -19.67 -20.67
N ALA A 609 -19.63 -19.94 -19.84
CA ALA A 609 -19.92 -21.28 -19.36
C ALA A 609 -20.16 -22.22 -20.55
N GLY A 610 -19.34 -23.28 -20.68
CA GLY A 610 -19.42 -24.25 -21.78
C GLY A 610 -18.60 -23.90 -23.03
N ALA A 611 -17.71 -22.89 -22.97
CA ALA A 611 -16.80 -22.59 -24.07
C ALA A 611 -15.73 -23.68 -24.28
N ASP A 612 -15.33 -23.86 -25.54
CA ASP A 612 -14.23 -24.72 -25.97
C ASP A 612 -12.92 -24.24 -25.34
N GLN A 613 -12.16 -25.15 -24.73
CA GLN A 613 -10.99 -24.81 -23.90
C GLN A 613 -9.65 -24.92 -24.63
N ASP A 614 -9.63 -24.72 -25.95
CA ASP A 614 -8.41 -24.76 -26.76
C ASP A 614 -7.37 -23.69 -26.35
N SER A 615 -7.71 -22.75 -25.46
CA SER A 615 -6.83 -21.72 -24.88
C SER A 615 -6.36 -21.99 -23.44
N LEU A 616 -6.75 -23.11 -22.80
CA LEU A 616 -6.32 -23.41 -21.43
C LEU A 616 -4.82 -23.72 -21.35
N GLN A 617 -4.17 -23.13 -20.35
CA GLN A 617 -2.76 -23.35 -20.07
C GLN A 617 -2.52 -23.50 -18.57
N MET A 618 -1.71 -24.48 -18.17
CA MET A 618 -1.25 -24.60 -16.79
C MET A 618 -0.02 -23.71 -16.57
N VAL A 619 -0.03 -22.99 -15.46
CA VAL A 619 1.03 -22.07 -15.03
C VAL A 619 1.57 -22.55 -13.69
N LEU A 620 2.85 -22.89 -13.68
CA LEU A 620 3.63 -23.19 -12.50
C LEU A 620 4.21 -21.89 -11.91
N ILE A 621 4.13 -21.75 -10.60
CA ILE A 621 4.84 -20.72 -9.82
C ILE A 621 5.78 -21.40 -8.83
N SER A 622 7.03 -20.95 -8.77
CA SER A 622 7.98 -21.45 -7.79
C SER A 622 9.12 -20.46 -7.53
N ASN A 623 9.79 -20.58 -6.38
CA ASN A 623 11.09 -19.96 -6.12
C ASN A 623 12.27 -20.91 -6.41
N SER A 624 12.02 -22.08 -7.03
CA SER A 624 13.09 -23.01 -7.39
C SER A 624 13.94 -22.47 -8.55
N PRO A 625 15.28 -22.50 -8.46
CA PRO A 625 16.17 -22.07 -9.54
C PRO A 625 16.08 -22.98 -10.78
N THR A 626 15.55 -24.19 -10.64
CA THR A 626 15.27 -25.10 -11.78
C THR A 626 14.07 -24.68 -12.62
N VAL A 627 13.24 -23.77 -12.09
CA VAL A 627 12.17 -23.10 -12.84
C VAL A 627 12.79 -21.83 -13.44
N THR A 628 13.52 -21.98 -14.54
CA THR A 628 13.93 -20.85 -15.36
C THR A 628 12.66 -20.24 -15.95
N ALA A 629 12.38 -18.97 -15.65
CA ALA A 629 11.27 -18.26 -16.28
C ALA A 629 11.42 -18.37 -17.80
N ASP A 630 10.40 -18.89 -18.49
CA ASP A 630 10.46 -18.96 -19.95
C ASP A 630 10.34 -17.52 -20.49
N ALA A 631 11.33 -17.08 -21.25
CA ALA A 631 11.32 -15.77 -21.91
C ALA A 631 10.08 -15.58 -22.80
N LYS A 632 9.40 -16.66 -23.22
CA LYS A 632 8.12 -16.59 -23.94
C LYS A 632 6.97 -16.04 -23.07
N GLU A 633 7.03 -16.21 -21.76
CA GLU A 633 6.14 -15.54 -20.81
C GLU A 633 6.63 -14.12 -20.52
N VAL A 634 7.92 -13.85 -20.35
CA VAL A 634 8.40 -12.46 -20.14
C VAL A 634 8.09 -11.53 -21.34
N VAL A 635 8.04 -12.07 -22.56
CA VAL A 635 7.63 -11.33 -23.77
C VAL A 635 6.10 -11.19 -23.90
N ARG A 636 5.29 -11.97 -23.14
CA ARG A 636 3.82 -11.85 -23.08
C ARG A 636 3.28 -11.23 -21.79
N LEU A 637 4.12 -11.09 -20.76
CA LEU A 637 3.84 -10.49 -19.43
C LEU A 637 4.01 -8.97 -19.39
N ILE A 638 4.27 -8.32 -20.53
CA ILE A 638 4.03 -6.88 -20.67
C ILE A 638 2.55 -6.74 -21.03
N PRO A 639 1.72 -6.03 -20.23
CA PRO A 639 0.37 -5.67 -20.67
C PRO A 639 0.49 -5.14 -22.09
N LYS A 640 -0.14 -5.82 -23.07
CA LYS A 640 -0.14 -5.30 -24.44
C LYS A 640 -0.79 -3.94 -24.37
N ARG A 641 0.02 -2.89 -24.45
CA ARG A 641 -0.44 -1.52 -24.27
C ARG A 641 -1.45 -1.24 -25.37
N ASN A 642 -2.59 -0.66 -25.01
CA ASN A 642 -3.52 -0.14 -25.98
C ASN A 642 -2.75 0.77 -26.94
N ILE A 643 -2.78 0.51 -28.25
CA ILE A 643 -2.06 1.33 -29.22
C ILE A 643 -2.75 2.68 -29.45
N PHE A 644 -4.07 2.79 -29.21
CA PHE A 644 -4.82 4.04 -29.32
C PHE A 644 -4.57 4.93 -28.10
N VAL A 645 -4.06 6.14 -28.34
CA VAL A 645 -3.90 7.15 -27.28
C VAL A 645 -5.29 7.70 -26.93
N ASN A 646 -5.56 7.86 -25.64
CA ASN A 646 -6.85 8.36 -25.15
C ASN A 646 -8.05 7.52 -25.64
N GLY A 647 -7.87 6.20 -25.71
CA GLY A 647 -8.93 5.25 -26.11
C GLY A 647 -10.07 5.14 -25.10
N ASP A 648 -9.82 5.55 -23.86
CA ASP A 648 -10.79 5.65 -22.77
C ASP A 648 -11.54 6.99 -22.76
N PHE A 649 -11.20 7.90 -23.67
CA PHE A 649 -11.86 9.19 -23.89
C PHE A 649 -11.89 10.11 -22.66
N GLN A 650 -10.83 10.10 -21.86
CA GLN A 650 -10.74 10.87 -20.61
C GLN A 650 -10.26 12.30 -20.85
N ILE A 651 -9.47 12.55 -21.89
CA ILE A 651 -8.82 13.84 -22.15
C ILE A 651 -9.57 14.60 -23.25
N TRP A 652 -10.01 15.82 -22.92
CA TRP A 652 -10.75 16.73 -23.79
C TRP A 652 -10.25 18.16 -23.60
N ASN A 653 -9.39 18.68 -24.48
CA ASN A 653 -8.84 20.02 -24.25
C ASN A 653 -9.76 21.15 -24.68
N GLU A 654 -10.66 20.91 -25.65
CA GLU A 654 -11.51 21.97 -26.23
C GLU A 654 -13.00 21.88 -25.89
N GLY A 655 -13.31 21.29 -24.73
CA GLY A 655 -14.66 21.14 -24.22
C GLY A 655 -15.24 19.76 -24.48
N THR A 656 -16.16 19.35 -23.61
CA THR A 656 -16.71 17.99 -23.57
C THR A 656 -17.87 17.76 -24.52
N THR A 657 -18.28 18.78 -25.28
CA THR A 657 -19.33 18.70 -26.30
C THR A 657 -18.92 19.54 -27.49
N ARG A 658 -18.97 18.96 -28.69
CA ARG A 658 -18.60 19.64 -29.95
C ARG A 658 -19.59 19.28 -31.05
N GLU A 659 -19.98 20.28 -31.83
CA GLU A 659 -20.86 20.10 -32.98
C GLU A 659 -20.05 20.10 -34.28
N SER A 660 -20.51 19.32 -35.26
CA SER A 660 -19.94 19.25 -36.60
C SER A 660 -20.02 20.61 -37.31
N ALA A 661 -18.99 20.96 -38.07
CA ALA A 661 -18.89 22.22 -38.81
C ALA A 661 -18.47 21.98 -40.29
N ALA A 662 -18.12 23.05 -41.02
CA ALA A 662 -17.60 22.99 -42.40
C ALA A 662 -16.29 22.17 -42.54
N GLY A 663 -15.66 21.79 -41.43
CA GLY A 663 -14.51 20.90 -41.35
C GLY A 663 -14.64 19.91 -40.19
N ARG A 664 -13.63 19.04 -40.04
CA ARG A 664 -13.59 18.10 -38.91
C ARG A 664 -13.42 18.87 -37.60
N VAL A 665 -14.11 18.41 -36.55
CA VAL A 665 -13.96 18.93 -35.18
C VAL A 665 -13.35 17.87 -34.29
N PHE A 666 -12.56 18.29 -33.30
CA PHE A 666 -11.93 17.36 -32.35
C PHE A 666 -12.77 17.29 -31.08
N GLY A 667 -13.07 16.06 -30.65
CA GLY A 667 -13.77 15.79 -29.38
C GLY A 667 -12.76 15.33 -28.33
N PRO A 668 -12.74 14.04 -27.95
CA PRO A 668 -11.63 13.49 -27.18
C PRO A 668 -10.31 13.73 -27.94
N GLU A 669 -9.24 14.09 -27.23
CA GLU A 669 -7.95 14.33 -27.87
C GLU A 669 -7.48 13.14 -28.71
N ARG A 670 -6.90 13.43 -29.89
CA ARG A 670 -6.55 12.50 -30.99
C ARG A 670 -7.72 11.98 -31.83
N TRP A 671 -8.95 12.21 -31.40
CA TRP A 671 -10.15 11.75 -32.10
C TRP A 671 -10.89 12.91 -32.77
N SER A 672 -11.35 12.67 -33.99
CA SER A 672 -12.01 13.70 -34.81
C SER A 672 -13.36 13.23 -35.35
N LEU A 673 -14.33 14.13 -35.32
CA LEU A 673 -15.67 13.99 -35.88
C LEU A 673 -15.75 14.71 -37.24
N GLY A 674 -16.32 14.06 -38.25
CA GLY A 674 -16.66 14.65 -39.53
C GLY A 674 -18.06 14.24 -39.98
N ARG A 675 -18.75 15.13 -40.69
CA ARG A 675 -20.10 14.93 -41.21
C ARG A 675 -20.08 14.95 -42.74
N THR A 676 -20.36 13.83 -43.41
CA THR A 676 -19.91 13.61 -44.80
C THR A 676 -20.75 14.24 -45.93
N SER A 677 -21.89 14.87 -45.63
CA SER A 677 -22.81 15.42 -46.63
C SER A 677 -23.16 16.89 -46.33
N SER A 678 -23.71 17.62 -47.30
CA SER A 678 -24.14 19.01 -47.13
C SER A 678 -25.59 19.10 -46.60
N PRO A 679 -25.90 19.93 -45.60
CA PRO A 679 -24.95 20.72 -44.81
C PRO A 679 -24.10 19.81 -43.92
N SER A 680 -22.82 20.14 -43.73
CA SER A 680 -21.89 19.37 -42.90
C SER A 680 -22.05 19.64 -41.39
N THR A 681 -23.22 20.14 -41.01
CA THR A 681 -23.66 20.41 -39.63
C THR A 681 -24.71 19.37 -39.21
N GLY A 682 -25.23 19.45 -37.97
CA GLY A 682 -26.30 18.55 -37.52
C GLY A 682 -25.86 17.24 -36.85
N ALA A 683 -24.58 17.11 -36.50
CA ALA A 683 -24.10 16.04 -35.62
C ALA A 683 -23.27 16.61 -34.46
N SER A 684 -23.20 15.88 -33.36
CA SER A 684 -22.39 16.22 -32.21
C SER A 684 -21.62 15.02 -31.66
N ILE A 685 -20.54 15.35 -30.96
CA ILE A 685 -19.76 14.44 -30.14
C ILE A 685 -19.72 14.99 -28.72
N SER A 686 -20.07 14.16 -27.73
CA SER A 686 -20.07 14.59 -26.33
C SER A 686 -19.56 13.52 -25.37
N ARG A 687 -19.02 13.97 -24.24
CA ARG A 687 -18.70 13.11 -23.09
C ARG A 687 -19.96 12.92 -22.27
N VAL A 688 -20.31 11.66 -22.02
CA VAL A 688 -21.42 11.28 -21.14
C VAL A 688 -20.91 10.26 -20.12
N ASP A 689 -21.69 9.98 -19.08
CA ASP A 689 -21.35 8.92 -18.14
C ASP A 689 -21.42 7.56 -18.84
N GLY A 690 -20.36 6.76 -18.66
CA GLY A 690 -20.30 5.41 -19.21
C GLY A 690 -21.08 4.40 -18.37
N VAL A 691 -21.38 3.26 -18.97
CA VAL A 691 -22.04 2.12 -18.31
C VAL A 691 -21.02 1.19 -17.66
N LYS A 692 -19.93 0.92 -18.38
CA LYS A 692 -18.83 0.05 -17.93
C LYS A 692 -17.61 0.86 -17.51
N ARG A 693 -17.48 2.09 -17.97
CA ARG A 693 -16.37 3.01 -17.65
C ARG A 693 -16.88 4.33 -17.10
N GLN A 694 -15.98 5.13 -16.53
CA GLN A 694 -16.33 6.45 -16.00
C GLN A 694 -17.00 7.34 -17.05
N PHE A 695 -16.50 7.32 -18.29
CA PHE A 695 -17.04 8.12 -19.39
C PHE A 695 -17.25 7.28 -20.65
N ALA A 696 -18.25 7.66 -21.43
CA ALA A 696 -18.45 7.25 -22.81
C ALA A 696 -18.38 8.46 -23.74
N THR A 697 -17.99 8.21 -24.99
CA THR A 697 -18.13 9.18 -26.07
C THR A 697 -19.44 8.92 -26.80
N ARG A 698 -20.36 9.87 -26.73
CA ARG A 698 -21.61 9.86 -27.48
C ARG A 698 -21.41 10.48 -28.85
N LEU A 699 -21.78 9.75 -29.89
CA LEU A 699 -21.97 10.27 -31.24
C LEU A 699 -23.47 10.42 -31.50
N GLN A 700 -23.90 11.62 -31.87
CA GLN A 700 -25.32 11.94 -31.99
C GLN A 700 -25.62 12.69 -33.28
N ARG A 701 -26.73 12.35 -33.95
CA ARG A 701 -27.39 13.28 -34.88
C ARG A 701 -28.23 14.23 -34.04
N ILE A 702 -28.03 15.53 -34.22
CA ILE A 702 -28.73 16.55 -33.45
C ILE A 702 -30.22 16.46 -33.79
N ALA A 703 -31.09 16.59 -32.78
CA ALA A 703 -32.53 16.51 -32.96
C ALA A 703 -33.00 17.55 -34.00
N GLY A 704 -33.78 17.10 -34.98
CA GLY A 704 -34.21 17.92 -36.12
C GLY A 704 -33.28 17.87 -37.34
N ASP A 705 -32.14 17.16 -37.29
CA ASP A 705 -31.29 16.94 -38.47
C ASP A 705 -32.06 16.19 -39.56
N THR A 706 -32.23 16.82 -40.72
CA THR A 706 -32.97 16.28 -41.87
C THR A 706 -32.08 15.54 -42.88
N ASN A 707 -30.77 15.52 -42.67
CA ASN A 707 -29.79 15.01 -43.63
C ASN A 707 -29.58 13.49 -43.53
N SER A 708 -30.56 12.71 -44.00
CA SER A 708 -30.56 11.25 -43.95
C SER A 708 -29.50 10.56 -44.82
N ALA A 709 -28.97 11.23 -45.85
CA ALA A 709 -27.92 10.68 -46.73
C ALA A 709 -26.52 10.72 -46.12
N GLY A 710 -26.41 11.30 -44.92
CA GLY A 710 -25.17 11.76 -44.40
C GLY A 710 -24.63 10.97 -43.21
N ALA A 711 -23.37 10.56 -43.26
CA ALA A 711 -22.75 9.78 -42.19
C ALA A 711 -22.02 10.67 -41.18
N VAL A 712 -21.99 10.21 -39.93
CA VAL A 712 -21.13 10.69 -38.86
C VAL A 712 -19.90 9.80 -38.83
N ASN A 713 -18.74 10.36 -39.13
CA ASN A 713 -17.46 9.68 -39.16
C ASN A 713 -16.62 10.11 -37.95
N PHE A 714 -16.46 9.22 -36.98
CA PHE A 714 -15.62 9.43 -35.82
C PHE A 714 -14.34 8.60 -35.97
N GLY A 715 -13.15 9.20 -35.92
CA GLY A 715 -11.94 8.41 -36.18
C GLY A 715 -10.66 8.94 -35.58
N TYR A 716 -9.71 8.01 -35.49
CA TYR A 716 -8.36 8.16 -34.95
C TYR A 716 -7.33 7.94 -36.05
N THR A 717 -6.36 8.84 -36.16
CA THR A 717 -5.29 8.78 -37.17
C THR A 717 -3.95 8.60 -36.49
N PHE A 718 -3.25 7.54 -36.88
CA PHE A 718 -1.89 7.27 -36.43
C PHE A 718 -0.90 8.21 -37.13
N GLU A 719 0.15 8.60 -36.42
CA GLU A 719 1.33 9.25 -37.00
C GLU A 719 2.06 8.24 -37.92
N LEU A 720 2.89 8.76 -38.84
CA LEU A 720 3.69 7.90 -39.71
C LEU A 720 4.65 7.02 -38.90
N GLY A 721 5.25 7.58 -37.84
CA GLY A 721 6.11 6.86 -36.90
C GLY A 721 5.36 5.74 -36.17
N GLU A 722 4.18 6.02 -35.62
CA GLU A 722 3.35 5.00 -34.94
C GLU A 722 2.91 3.89 -35.91
N THR A 723 2.62 4.24 -37.17
CA THR A 723 2.20 3.27 -38.19
C THR A 723 3.33 2.31 -38.57
N SER A 724 4.58 2.79 -38.60
CA SER A 724 5.74 1.97 -38.94
C SER A 724 5.96 0.80 -37.97
N GLU A 725 5.48 0.94 -36.73
CA GLU A 725 5.58 -0.11 -35.70
C GLU A 725 4.54 -1.22 -35.88
N ILE A 726 3.44 -0.96 -36.60
CA ILE A 726 2.32 -1.89 -36.78
C ILE A 726 2.15 -2.39 -38.22
N ALA A 727 2.81 -1.76 -39.20
CA ALA A 727 2.76 -2.16 -40.60
C ALA A 727 3.23 -3.63 -40.80
N GLY A 728 2.49 -4.38 -41.63
CA GLY A 728 2.75 -5.81 -41.87
C GLY A 728 2.36 -6.75 -40.73
N LYS A 729 1.67 -6.27 -39.69
CA LYS A 729 1.26 -7.08 -38.52
C LYS A 729 -0.26 -7.17 -38.41
N ALA A 730 -0.73 -8.25 -37.80
CA ALA A 730 -2.12 -8.37 -37.37
C ALA A 730 -2.38 -7.51 -36.13
N ILE A 731 -3.50 -6.80 -36.09
CA ILE A 731 -4.00 -6.12 -34.91
C ILE A 731 -5.41 -6.59 -34.56
N THR A 732 -5.75 -6.56 -33.27
CA THR A 732 -7.12 -6.70 -32.79
C THR A 732 -7.57 -5.37 -32.21
N VAL A 733 -8.71 -4.87 -32.68
CA VAL A 733 -9.38 -3.65 -32.23
C VAL A 733 -10.66 -4.03 -31.49
N GLY A 734 -10.89 -3.44 -30.32
CA GLY A 734 -12.11 -3.69 -29.55
C GLY A 734 -12.63 -2.45 -28.84
N PHE A 735 -13.93 -2.43 -28.58
CA PHE A 735 -14.61 -1.36 -27.85
C PHE A 735 -15.98 -1.83 -27.37
N ASP A 736 -16.54 -1.13 -26.39
CA ASP A 736 -17.91 -1.32 -25.95
C ASP A 736 -18.81 -0.30 -26.65
N ILE A 737 -19.98 -0.74 -27.13
CA ILE A 737 -20.92 0.12 -27.86
C ILE A 737 -22.37 -0.18 -27.46
N ARG A 738 -23.18 0.87 -27.38
CA ARG A 738 -24.64 0.79 -27.29
C ARG A 738 -25.29 1.85 -28.17
N ARG A 739 -26.54 1.63 -28.56
CA ARG A 739 -27.38 2.65 -29.22
C ARG A 739 -28.54 3.08 -28.35
N SER A 740 -29.10 4.25 -28.64
CA SER A 740 -30.37 4.69 -28.09
C SER A 740 -31.56 3.85 -28.57
N PRO A 741 -32.69 3.88 -27.84
CA PRO A 741 -33.97 3.41 -28.36
C PRO A 741 -34.35 4.19 -29.64
N ASN A 742 -34.83 3.49 -30.67
CA ASN A 742 -35.34 4.07 -31.93
C ASN A 742 -34.28 4.64 -32.91
N MET A 743 -32.97 4.51 -32.63
CA MET A 743 -31.94 4.82 -33.63
C MET A 743 -31.95 3.79 -34.77
N ASP A 744 -31.94 4.23 -36.03
CA ASP A 744 -32.05 3.37 -37.22
C ASP A 744 -30.79 3.37 -38.11
N SER A 745 -29.72 4.07 -37.70
CA SER A 745 -28.44 4.06 -38.40
C SER A 745 -27.70 2.73 -38.25
N HIS A 746 -26.94 2.34 -39.28
CA HIS A 746 -25.99 1.24 -39.20
C HIS A 746 -24.63 1.75 -38.73
N ILE A 747 -23.91 0.91 -37.98
CA ILE A 747 -22.56 1.20 -37.50
C ILE A 747 -21.56 0.31 -38.24
N PHE A 748 -20.48 0.94 -38.72
CA PHE A 748 -19.36 0.26 -39.36
C PHE A 748 -18.04 0.67 -38.72
N LEU A 749 -17.13 -0.28 -38.59
CA LEU A 749 -15.73 -0.01 -38.34
C LEU A 749 -15.01 0.00 -39.70
N ARG A 750 -14.43 1.14 -40.05
CA ARG A 750 -13.65 1.33 -41.27
C ARG A 750 -12.18 1.41 -40.97
N PHE A 751 -11.42 0.65 -41.74
CA PHE A 751 -9.98 0.74 -41.82
C PHE A 751 -9.57 1.43 -43.13
N SER A 752 -8.67 2.41 -43.05
CA SER A 752 -8.10 3.11 -44.20
C SER A 752 -6.63 3.43 -43.94
N TYR A 753 -5.82 3.47 -45.00
CA TYR A 753 -4.41 3.81 -44.89
C TYR A 753 -3.94 4.65 -46.07
N SER A 754 -2.82 5.34 -45.92
CA SER A 754 -2.11 6.03 -47.00
C SER A 754 -0.83 5.28 -47.33
N THR A 755 -0.47 5.24 -48.61
CA THR A 755 0.85 4.79 -49.10
C THR A 755 1.86 5.93 -49.26
N SER A 756 1.47 7.18 -48.94
CA SER A 756 2.34 8.36 -49.04
C SER A 756 3.52 8.28 -48.09
N SER A 757 4.72 8.63 -48.56
CA SER A 757 5.93 8.69 -47.72
C SER A 757 5.99 9.94 -46.82
N SER A 758 5.12 10.92 -47.04
CA SER A 758 4.96 12.10 -46.18
C SER A 758 3.72 11.98 -45.30
N GLU A 759 3.84 12.43 -44.05
CA GLU A 759 2.72 12.45 -43.11
C GLU A 759 1.58 13.33 -43.62
N GLN A 760 0.36 12.81 -43.58
CA GLN A 760 -0.83 13.44 -44.14
C GLN A 760 -1.75 13.93 -43.02
N ALA A 761 -2.28 15.15 -43.16
CA ALA A 761 -3.41 15.62 -42.38
C ALA A 761 -4.73 15.15 -43.02
N VAL A 762 -5.72 14.77 -42.20
CA VAL A 762 -7.03 14.27 -42.62
C VAL A 762 -8.07 15.39 -42.45
N THR A 763 -8.18 16.25 -43.45
CA THR A 763 -9.16 17.35 -43.46
C THR A 763 -10.52 16.94 -44.03
N ALA A 764 -10.57 15.86 -44.80
CA ALA A 764 -11.80 15.37 -45.43
C ALA A 764 -12.81 14.83 -44.40
N LEU A 765 -14.08 15.20 -44.55
CA LEU A 765 -15.15 14.84 -43.61
C LEU A 765 -15.44 13.33 -43.58
N ASN A 766 -15.18 12.61 -44.68
CA ASN A 766 -15.24 11.16 -44.79
C ASN A 766 -14.00 10.42 -44.26
N GLY A 767 -12.97 11.17 -43.82
CA GLY A 767 -11.76 10.63 -43.21
C GLY A 767 -10.69 10.14 -44.19
N THR A 768 -10.78 10.46 -45.48
CA THR A 768 -9.77 10.05 -46.47
C THR A 768 -8.50 10.88 -46.38
N PHE A 769 -7.34 10.24 -46.56
CA PHE A 769 -6.06 10.93 -46.74
C PHE A 769 -6.02 11.68 -48.08
N THR A 770 -5.34 12.82 -48.12
CA THR A 770 -5.25 13.66 -49.34
C THR A 770 -4.47 12.97 -50.46
N VAL A 771 -3.42 12.22 -50.13
CA VAL A 771 -2.57 11.51 -51.07
C VAL A 771 -2.49 10.02 -50.71
N GLY A 772 -2.55 9.15 -51.72
CA GLY A 772 -2.31 7.71 -51.57
C GLY A 772 -3.33 6.94 -50.72
N ASN A 773 -4.53 7.49 -50.52
CA ASN A 773 -5.57 6.86 -49.70
C ASN A 773 -6.07 5.55 -50.28
N VAL A 774 -6.04 4.49 -49.47
CA VAL A 774 -6.67 3.20 -49.73
C VAL A 774 -7.70 2.92 -48.62
N THR A 775 -8.95 2.70 -49.01
CA THR A 775 -10.01 2.26 -48.11
C THR A 775 -10.15 0.75 -48.25
N ALA A 776 -9.80 -0.02 -47.21
CA ALA A 776 -9.65 -1.47 -47.36
C ALA A 776 -10.96 -2.25 -47.14
N SER A 777 -11.78 -1.87 -46.15
CA SER A 777 -13.06 -2.55 -45.86
C SER A 777 -13.88 -1.84 -44.77
N ASP A 778 -15.20 -1.94 -44.86
CA ASP A 778 -16.14 -1.62 -43.78
C ASP A 778 -16.64 -2.91 -43.14
N LEU A 779 -16.39 -3.10 -41.85
CA LEU A 779 -16.95 -4.21 -41.06
C LEU A 779 -18.18 -3.74 -40.30
N ALA A 780 -19.31 -4.42 -40.50
CA ALA A 780 -20.54 -4.12 -39.77
C ALA A 780 -20.35 -4.39 -38.27
N VAL A 781 -20.77 -3.44 -37.44
CA VAL A 781 -20.73 -3.53 -35.98
C VAL A 781 -22.14 -3.78 -35.46
N PRO A 782 -22.43 -4.95 -34.87
CA PRO A 782 -23.73 -5.20 -34.25
C PRO A 782 -23.93 -4.26 -33.07
N VAL A 783 -25.05 -3.52 -33.07
CA VAL A 783 -25.41 -2.60 -31.99
C VAL A 783 -26.82 -2.87 -31.47
N ASP A 784 -26.99 -2.81 -30.16
CA ASP A 784 -28.30 -2.92 -29.52
C ASP A 784 -28.43 -1.90 -28.37
N PRO A 785 -29.62 -1.81 -27.73
CA PRO A 785 -29.84 -0.87 -26.64
C PRO A 785 -29.01 -1.18 -25.38
N PHE A 786 -28.41 -2.36 -25.28
CA PHE A 786 -27.54 -2.76 -24.18
C PHE A 786 -26.07 -2.59 -24.61
N THR A 787 -25.16 -2.63 -23.65
CA THR A 787 -23.73 -2.48 -23.96
C THR A 787 -23.17 -3.80 -24.50
N ARG A 788 -22.83 -3.85 -25.78
CA ARG A 788 -22.12 -4.96 -26.41
C ARG A 788 -20.64 -4.67 -26.52
N HIS A 789 -19.83 -5.70 -26.31
CA HIS A 789 -18.42 -5.66 -26.62
C HIS A 789 -18.21 -6.10 -28.08
N ALA A 790 -17.61 -5.24 -28.89
CA ALA A 790 -17.30 -5.51 -30.28
C ALA A 790 -15.78 -5.69 -30.44
N VAL A 791 -15.35 -6.75 -31.14
CA VAL A 791 -13.94 -7.08 -31.36
C VAL A 791 -13.73 -7.46 -32.82
N PHE A 792 -12.70 -6.89 -33.44
CA PHE A 792 -12.37 -7.08 -34.84
C PHE A 792 -10.88 -7.30 -35.01
N ARG A 793 -10.50 -8.23 -35.88
CA ARG A 793 -9.12 -8.45 -36.28
C ARG A 793 -8.87 -7.88 -37.67
N TYR A 794 -7.74 -7.21 -37.83
CA TYR A 794 -7.30 -6.63 -39.10
C TYR A 794 -5.81 -6.90 -39.33
N ASP A 795 -5.45 -7.30 -40.54
CA ASP A 795 -4.06 -7.40 -40.95
C ASP A 795 -3.64 -6.09 -41.62
N ILE A 796 -2.66 -5.39 -41.04
CA ILE A 796 -2.17 -4.12 -41.58
C ILE A 796 -1.25 -4.39 -42.77
N PRO A 797 -1.53 -3.85 -43.97
CA PRO A 797 -0.66 -4.03 -45.13
C PRO A 797 0.77 -3.55 -44.88
N LEU A 798 1.76 -4.24 -45.45
CA LEU A 798 3.17 -3.90 -45.27
C LEU A 798 3.55 -2.53 -45.89
N ASP A 799 2.82 -2.11 -46.92
CA ASP A 799 2.98 -0.84 -47.62
C ASP A 799 2.21 0.33 -46.98
N ALA A 800 1.41 0.07 -45.93
CA ALA A 800 0.74 1.12 -45.18
C ALA A 800 1.76 2.05 -44.51
N LYS A 801 1.74 3.33 -44.88
CA LYS A 801 2.62 4.38 -44.31
C LYS A 801 1.94 5.18 -43.23
N GLN A 802 0.64 5.37 -43.32
CA GLN A 802 -0.15 6.02 -42.28
C GLN A 802 -1.53 5.39 -42.18
N VAL A 803 -2.01 5.09 -40.97
CA VAL A 803 -3.25 4.33 -40.75
C VAL A 803 -4.32 5.17 -40.06
N ARG A 804 -5.59 4.92 -40.40
CA ARG A 804 -6.77 5.49 -39.74
C ARG A 804 -7.82 4.41 -39.45
N PHE A 805 -8.38 4.47 -38.24
CA PHE A 805 -9.61 3.73 -37.87
C PHE A 805 -10.76 4.71 -37.70
N SER A 806 -11.93 4.38 -38.22
CA SER A 806 -13.14 5.18 -38.07
C SER A 806 -14.32 4.32 -37.67
N VAL A 807 -15.09 4.79 -36.68
CA VAL A 807 -16.46 4.34 -36.42
C VAL A 807 -17.39 5.23 -37.25
N LEU A 808 -18.05 4.63 -38.24
CA LEU A 808 -19.03 5.31 -39.07
C LEU A 808 -20.42 4.95 -38.58
N MET A 809 -21.18 5.97 -38.20
CA MET A 809 -22.62 5.89 -38.06
C MET A 809 -23.23 6.41 -39.35
N THR A 810 -23.91 5.56 -40.11
CA THR A 810 -24.59 6.00 -41.34
C THR A 810 -25.65 7.04 -41.01
N GLY A 811 -26.11 7.76 -42.03
CA GLY A 811 -27.42 8.40 -41.92
C GLY A 811 -28.51 7.35 -41.66
N GLY A 812 -29.67 7.79 -41.22
CA GLY A 812 -30.80 6.94 -40.88
C GLY A 812 -32.08 7.64 -41.27
N ALA A 813 -33.00 7.83 -40.32
CA ALA A 813 -34.31 8.43 -40.54
C ALA A 813 -34.23 9.80 -41.24
N ALA A 814 -35.29 10.12 -41.99
CA ALA A 814 -35.46 11.38 -42.72
C ALA A 814 -35.35 12.62 -41.82
N VAL A 815 -35.72 12.52 -40.54
CA VAL A 815 -35.48 13.53 -39.50
C VAL A 815 -35.01 12.83 -38.24
N ALA A 816 -33.87 13.24 -37.67
CA ALA A 816 -33.32 12.66 -36.44
C ALA A 816 -34.12 13.13 -35.21
N GLY A 817 -34.48 12.19 -34.32
CA GLY A 817 -35.02 12.49 -33.00
C GLY A 817 -33.93 12.77 -31.96
N ALA A 818 -34.33 13.17 -30.75
CA ALA A 818 -33.39 13.35 -29.63
C ALA A 818 -32.65 12.06 -29.25
N ASP A 819 -33.27 10.90 -29.48
CA ASP A 819 -32.72 9.56 -29.25
C ASP A 819 -32.03 8.99 -30.50
N HIS A 820 -31.31 9.79 -31.30
CA HIS A 820 -30.53 9.28 -32.45
C HIS A 820 -29.02 9.30 -32.15
N TRP A 821 -28.57 8.42 -31.26
CA TRP A 821 -27.17 8.40 -30.80
C TRP A 821 -26.60 6.99 -30.53
N VAL A 822 -25.27 6.91 -30.50
CA VAL A 822 -24.51 5.76 -29.98
C VAL A 822 -23.50 6.21 -28.93
N ASP A 823 -23.32 5.39 -27.91
CA ASP A 823 -22.25 5.58 -26.92
C ASP A 823 -21.16 4.56 -27.17
N ILE A 824 -19.92 5.03 -27.18
CA ILE A 824 -18.72 4.22 -27.34
C ILE A 824 -17.89 4.39 -26.08
N GLU A 825 -17.58 3.27 -25.46
CA GLU A 825 -16.66 3.14 -24.35
C GLU A 825 -15.52 2.23 -24.82
N GLY A 826 -14.39 2.21 -24.14
CA GLY A 826 -13.60 1.00 -24.33
C GLY A 826 -12.53 0.98 -25.39
N PHE A 827 -12.24 2.04 -26.14
CA PHE A 827 -11.61 1.83 -27.45
C PHE A 827 -10.14 1.43 -27.36
N TYR A 828 -9.81 0.23 -27.84
CA TYR A 828 -8.46 -0.28 -27.80
C TYR A 828 -8.01 -1.02 -29.06
N GLY A 829 -6.69 -1.18 -29.16
CA GLY A 829 -6.03 -1.95 -30.19
C GLY A 829 -4.75 -2.58 -29.65
N VAL A 830 -4.46 -3.80 -30.11
CA VAL A 830 -3.29 -4.58 -29.68
C VAL A 830 -2.74 -5.39 -30.83
N LEU A 831 -1.43 -5.65 -30.83
CA LEU A 831 -0.79 -6.51 -31.81
C LEU A 831 -1.16 -7.98 -31.58
N GLY A 832 -1.59 -8.67 -32.64
CA GLY A 832 -2.06 -10.05 -32.63
C GLY A 832 -3.45 -10.23 -32.04
N GLN A 833 -3.88 -11.48 -31.90
CA GLN A 833 -5.18 -11.83 -31.32
C GLN A 833 -5.19 -11.64 -29.81
N VAL A 834 -6.27 -11.04 -29.29
CA VAL A 834 -6.55 -10.90 -27.86
C VAL A 834 -8.07 -11.01 -27.66
N ASP A 835 -8.49 -11.87 -26.73
CA ASP A 835 -9.91 -12.15 -26.46
C ASP A 835 -10.45 -11.32 -25.26
N SER A 836 -9.63 -10.44 -24.68
CA SER A 836 -9.96 -9.54 -23.57
C SER A 836 -9.44 -8.10 -23.79
N GLN A 837 -9.98 -7.13 -23.03
CA GLN A 837 -9.54 -5.74 -23.15
C GLN A 837 -8.14 -5.56 -22.52
N PRO A 838 -7.19 -4.88 -23.19
CA PRO A 838 -5.90 -4.53 -22.60
C PRO A 838 -6.06 -3.53 -21.46
N LEU A 839 -5.07 -3.46 -20.57
CA LEU A 839 -5.04 -2.40 -19.55
C LEU A 839 -5.04 -1.02 -20.23
N PRO A 840 -5.94 -0.11 -19.84
CA PRO A 840 -5.94 1.26 -20.34
C PRO A 840 -4.63 1.96 -19.92
N ARG A 841 -4.14 2.88 -20.77
CA ARG A 841 -3.02 3.75 -20.40
C ARG A 841 -3.44 4.61 -19.22
N SER A 842 -2.48 4.94 -18.34
CA SER A 842 -2.78 5.88 -17.26
C SER A 842 -3.11 7.26 -17.83
N ILE A 843 -3.95 8.03 -17.12
CA ILE A 843 -4.27 9.42 -17.50
C ILE A 843 -3.00 10.25 -17.69
N ALA A 844 -1.98 10.03 -16.86
CA ALA A 844 -0.71 10.74 -16.95
C ALA A 844 0.03 10.46 -18.27
N GLU A 845 0.13 9.19 -18.68
CA GLU A 845 0.76 8.81 -19.94
C GLU A 845 -0.03 9.35 -21.15
N ASP A 846 -1.35 9.18 -21.15
CA ASP A 846 -2.19 9.70 -22.23
C ASP A 846 -2.18 11.23 -22.27
N SER A 847 -2.03 11.92 -21.14
CA SER A 847 -1.89 13.38 -21.08
C SER A 847 -0.59 13.84 -21.73
N ILE A 848 0.51 13.11 -21.52
CA ILE A 848 1.78 13.37 -22.20
C ILE A 848 1.62 13.11 -23.69
N LEU A 849 1.09 11.96 -24.12
CA LEU A 849 0.97 11.66 -25.55
C LEU A 849 0.01 12.64 -26.27
N CYS A 850 -1.12 13.00 -25.64
CA CYS A 850 -2.04 14.00 -26.16
C CYS A 850 -1.43 15.42 -26.23
N ALA A 851 -0.59 15.79 -25.27
CA ALA A 851 0.05 17.11 -25.22
C ALA A 851 0.97 17.39 -26.43
N ARG A 852 1.39 16.36 -27.17
CA ARG A 852 2.13 16.50 -28.45
C ARG A 852 1.26 17.08 -29.57
N HIS A 853 -0.07 16.94 -29.46
CA HIS A 853 -1.05 17.33 -30.46
C HIS A 853 -1.84 18.57 -30.08
N CYS A 854 -2.12 18.75 -28.78
CA CYS A 854 -2.86 19.90 -28.29
C CYS A 854 -2.39 20.27 -26.90
N ASN A 855 -2.05 21.54 -26.70
CA ASN A 855 -1.68 22.08 -25.41
C ASN A 855 -2.42 23.39 -25.15
N LYS A 856 -2.73 23.68 -23.89
CA LYS A 856 -3.40 24.92 -23.49
C LYS A 856 -2.82 25.43 -22.18
N THR A 857 -2.81 26.75 -22.02
CA THR A 857 -2.45 27.40 -20.74
C THR A 857 -3.58 27.33 -19.70
N TYR A 858 -4.80 27.03 -20.16
CA TYR A 858 -5.98 26.89 -19.33
C TYR A 858 -5.90 25.67 -18.40
N GLY A 859 -6.67 25.69 -17.31
CA GLY A 859 -6.86 24.50 -16.49
C GLY A 859 -7.45 23.33 -17.28
N PRO A 860 -7.27 22.06 -16.84
CA PRO A 860 -7.77 20.88 -17.57
C PRO A 860 -9.26 20.95 -17.92
N ALA A 861 -10.09 21.46 -17.02
CA ALA A 861 -11.54 21.58 -17.21
C ALA A 861 -11.97 22.82 -18.02
N ASP A 862 -11.12 23.83 -18.16
CA ASP A 862 -11.47 25.10 -18.78
C ASP A 862 -11.33 25.03 -20.31
N ILE A 863 -12.35 25.49 -21.02
CA ILE A 863 -12.31 25.51 -22.49
C ILE A 863 -11.54 26.73 -23.01
N PRO A 864 -10.86 26.63 -24.17
CA PRO A 864 -10.27 27.79 -24.81
C PRO A 864 -11.31 28.91 -25.04
N GLY A 865 -10.98 30.13 -24.61
CA GLY A 865 -11.91 31.26 -24.61
C GLY A 865 -12.75 31.42 -23.35
N ALA A 866 -12.58 30.58 -22.33
CA ALA A 866 -13.23 30.78 -21.03
C ALA A 866 -12.74 32.07 -20.34
N VAL A 867 -13.66 32.74 -19.64
CA VAL A 867 -13.36 33.93 -18.83
C VAL A 867 -12.72 33.48 -17.52
N THR A 868 -11.39 33.51 -17.45
CA THR A 868 -10.62 33.12 -16.26
C THR A 868 -9.23 33.74 -16.31
N ASP A 869 -8.69 34.05 -15.12
CA ASP A 869 -7.29 34.44 -14.94
C ASP A 869 -6.40 33.24 -14.53
N ALA A 870 -7.00 32.11 -14.14
CA ALA A 870 -6.28 30.97 -13.58
C ALA A 870 -5.49 30.23 -14.67
N GLY A 871 -4.16 30.16 -14.51
CA GLY A 871 -3.26 29.55 -15.50
C GLY A 871 -2.85 30.49 -16.65
N ALA A 872 -3.27 31.77 -16.62
CA ALA A 872 -2.88 32.74 -17.62
C ALA A 872 -1.38 33.05 -17.53
N LEU A 873 -0.75 33.21 -18.69
CA LEU A 873 0.59 33.77 -18.79
C LEU A 873 0.52 35.26 -18.42
N GLN A 874 1.54 35.77 -17.73
CA GLN A 874 1.57 37.15 -17.28
C GLN A 874 2.96 37.76 -17.48
N GLU A 875 3.00 38.99 -17.97
CA GLU A 875 4.22 39.81 -17.96
C GLU A 875 3.88 41.29 -17.77
N ARG A 876 4.85 42.06 -17.28
CA ARG A 876 4.79 43.51 -17.22
C ARG A 876 5.46 44.12 -18.46
N SER A 877 4.75 45.03 -19.13
CA SER A 877 5.28 45.74 -20.31
C SER A 877 6.58 46.49 -19.97
N ARG A 878 7.60 46.33 -20.81
CA ARG A 878 8.93 46.95 -20.67
C ARG A 878 9.02 48.34 -21.33
N GLY A 879 8.05 48.68 -22.17
CA GLY A 879 7.98 49.91 -22.94
C GLY A 879 6.56 50.17 -23.44
N ALA A 880 6.43 51.02 -24.47
CA ALA A 880 5.15 51.41 -25.04
C ALA A 880 4.99 51.05 -26.52
N GLU A 881 5.89 50.23 -27.05
CA GLU A 881 5.92 49.80 -28.43
C GLU A 881 4.72 48.92 -28.76
N SER A 882 4.26 48.95 -30.01
CA SER A 882 3.13 48.15 -30.49
C SER A 882 3.45 46.68 -30.71
N SER A 883 4.73 46.30 -30.60
CA SER A 883 5.21 44.93 -30.75
C SER A 883 6.33 44.66 -29.76
N ALA A 884 6.33 43.47 -29.17
CA ALA A 884 7.36 42.97 -28.25
C ALA A 884 7.64 43.85 -27.01
N ALA A 885 6.74 44.77 -26.64
CA ALA A 885 6.78 45.44 -25.34
C ALA A 885 6.39 44.48 -24.21
N VAL A 886 5.57 43.47 -24.53
CA VAL A 886 5.18 42.32 -23.72
C VAL A 886 5.61 41.05 -24.47
N ASN A 887 6.31 40.11 -23.82
CA ASN A 887 6.90 38.89 -24.40
C ASN A 887 6.65 37.66 -23.51
N MET A 888 5.40 37.19 -23.45
CA MET A 888 5.05 36.08 -22.58
C MET A 888 5.55 34.76 -23.18
N VAL A 889 6.66 34.25 -22.63
CA VAL A 889 7.24 32.99 -23.09
C VAL A 889 6.43 31.82 -22.55
N TRP A 890 5.88 31.02 -23.46
CA TRP A 890 5.21 29.77 -23.16
C TRP A 890 6.06 28.59 -23.62
N ARG A 891 6.60 27.84 -22.66
CA ARG A 891 7.26 26.56 -22.94
C ARG A 891 6.23 25.44 -22.87
N PHE A 892 6.18 24.61 -23.89
CA PHE A 892 5.32 23.43 -23.86
C PHE A 892 5.93 22.40 -22.90
N PRO A 893 5.11 21.70 -22.09
CA PRO A 893 5.55 20.62 -21.21
C PRO A 893 6.38 19.54 -21.92
N ILE A 894 6.07 19.31 -23.20
CA ILE A 894 6.79 18.42 -24.10
C ILE A 894 6.83 19.02 -25.50
N PRO A 895 7.81 18.65 -26.34
CA PRO A 895 7.80 19.04 -27.74
C PRO A 895 6.55 18.53 -28.46
N MET A 896 5.85 19.43 -29.15
CA MET A 896 4.74 19.12 -30.06
C MET A 896 5.25 18.38 -31.29
N ARG A 897 4.39 17.55 -31.89
CA ARG A 897 4.79 16.69 -33.02
C ARG A 897 5.25 17.47 -34.25
N ALA A 898 4.68 18.65 -34.47
CA ALA A 898 5.00 19.59 -35.55
C ALA A 898 4.86 21.02 -35.01
N THR A 899 5.35 22.01 -35.76
CA THR A 899 5.12 23.42 -35.41
C THR A 899 3.62 23.68 -35.29
N PRO A 900 3.11 24.06 -34.10
CA PRO A 900 1.68 24.19 -33.88
C PRO A 900 1.13 25.51 -34.44
N THR A 901 -0.17 25.54 -34.70
CA THR A 901 -0.93 26.78 -34.77
C THR A 901 -1.28 27.22 -33.35
N VAL A 902 -0.94 28.46 -32.99
CA VAL A 902 -1.21 29.03 -31.66
C VAL A 902 -2.30 30.09 -31.75
N THR A 903 -3.39 29.89 -31.03
CA THR A 903 -4.47 30.87 -30.86
C THR A 903 -4.37 31.51 -29.48
N VAL A 904 -4.35 32.84 -29.44
CA VAL A 904 -4.24 33.63 -28.20
C VAL A 904 -5.63 34.08 -27.76
N PHE A 905 -5.88 34.09 -26.45
CA PHE A 905 -7.13 34.53 -25.83
C PHE A 905 -6.83 35.48 -24.68
N SER A 906 -7.61 36.55 -24.54
CA SER A 906 -7.58 37.38 -23.34
C SER A 906 -8.23 36.63 -22.18
N THR A 907 -7.98 37.06 -20.95
CA THR A 907 -8.65 36.48 -19.77
C THR A 907 -10.14 36.82 -19.68
N THR A 908 -10.63 37.68 -20.58
CA THR A 908 -12.06 37.99 -20.83
C THR A 908 -12.67 37.12 -21.93
N GLY A 909 -11.90 36.20 -22.52
CA GLY A 909 -12.35 35.27 -23.56
C GLY A 909 -12.23 35.78 -25.00
N ALA A 910 -11.75 37.00 -25.22
CA ALA A 910 -11.59 37.57 -26.56
C ALA A 910 -10.42 36.89 -27.31
N SER A 911 -10.72 36.22 -28.42
CA SER A 911 -9.71 35.61 -29.30
C SER A 911 -8.86 36.68 -29.99
N GLY A 912 -7.57 36.39 -30.19
CA GLY A 912 -6.59 37.28 -30.82
C GLY A 912 -6.15 38.47 -29.96
N ASN A 913 -6.44 38.44 -28.65
CA ASN A 913 -6.15 39.54 -27.74
C ASN A 913 -5.45 39.06 -26.47
N LEU A 914 -4.72 39.96 -25.80
CA LEU A 914 -4.30 39.84 -24.42
C LEU A 914 -5.09 40.84 -23.55
N ARG A 915 -5.19 40.58 -22.25
CA ARG A 915 -5.81 41.49 -21.28
C ARG A 915 -4.76 42.46 -20.74
N ASN A 916 -4.92 43.76 -20.95
CA ASN A 916 -4.20 44.79 -20.20
C ASN A 916 -4.95 45.04 -18.87
N VAL A 917 -4.46 44.42 -17.80
CA VAL A 917 -5.07 44.47 -16.47
C VAL A 917 -4.96 45.87 -15.87
N THR A 918 -3.82 46.55 -16.08
CA THR A 918 -3.59 47.90 -15.56
C THR A 918 -4.44 48.96 -16.27
N GLY A 919 -4.59 48.84 -17.59
CA GLY A 919 -5.37 49.77 -18.42
C GLY A 919 -6.87 49.42 -18.52
N GLY A 920 -7.28 48.25 -18.04
CA GLY A 920 -8.69 47.84 -18.01
C GLY A 920 -9.30 47.43 -19.35
N GLY A 921 -8.49 47.05 -20.34
CA GLY A 921 -8.95 46.75 -21.72
C GLY A 921 -8.25 45.57 -22.37
N ASP A 922 -8.85 45.03 -23.43
CA ASP A 922 -8.24 43.99 -24.27
C ASP A 922 -7.44 44.63 -25.40
N VAL A 923 -6.28 44.05 -25.70
CA VAL A 923 -5.31 44.58 -26.67
C VAL A 923 -4.95 43.48 -27.66
N PRO A 924 -4.93 43.76 -28.98
CA PRO A 924 -4.51 42.79 -29.97
C PRO A 924 -3.18 42.11 -29.63
N ALA A 925 -3.10 40.80 -29.80
CA ALA A 925 -1.93 39.99 -29.50
C ALA A 925 -1.76 38.88 -30.54
N ILE A 926 -0.51 38.50 -30.77
CA ILE A 926 -0.15 37.43 -31.70
C ILE A 926 0.84 36.46 -31.04
N ALA A 927 0.88 35.24 -31.56
CA ALA A 927 1.95 34.30 -31.24
C ALA A 927 3.12 34.53 -32.20
N ASP A 928 4.32 34.68 -31.64
CA ASP A 928 5.58 34.86 -32.32
C ASP A 928 6.59 33.78 -31.89
N ALA A 929 7.65 33.59 -32.66
CA ALA A 929 8.69 32.59 -32.43
C ALA A 929 8.10 31.18 -32.13
N VAL A 930 7.06 30.81 -32.88
CA VAL A 930 6.36 29.53 -32.68
C VAL A 930 7.22 28.37 -33.15
N GLY A 931 7.63 27.52 -32.21
CA GLY A 931 8.38 26.30 -32.47
C GLY A 931 7.71 25.08 -31.83
N GLN A 932 8.29 23.90 -32.02
CA GLN A 932 7.77 22.66 -31.43
C GLN A 932 7.88 22.60 -29.90
N SER A 933 8.75 23.38 -29.27
CA SER A 933 8.97 23.35 -27.80
C SER A 933 8.36 24.54 -27.05
N GLY A 934 7.79 25.51 -27.76
CA GLY A 934 7.17 26.68 -27.16
C GLY A 934 6.82 27.76 -28.18
N ALA A 935 6.21 28.81 -27.68
CA ALA A 935 5.87 30.01 -28.42
C ALA A 935 6.02 31.24 -27.51
N THR A 936 6.14 32.43 -28.10
CA THR A 936 6.10 33.70 -27.36
C THR A 936 4.84 34.45 -27.73
N ILE A 937 4.07 34.90 -26.75
CA ILE A 937 2.90 35.76 -27.01
C ILE A 937 3.33 37.21 -26.86
N ILE A 938 3.14 37.99 -27.92
CA ILE A 938 3.51 39.40 -27.95
C ILE A 938 2.29 40.29 -28.18
N ASN A 939 2.37 41.52 -27.67
CA ASN A 939 1.39 42.54 -28.03
C ASN A 939 1.51 42.89 -29.52
N ASN A 940 0.37 43.20 -30.15
CA ASN A 940 0.26 43.65 -31.54
C ASN A 940 -0.46 45.00 -31.64
N ALA A 941 -0.47 45.74 -30.54
CA ALA A 941 -0.89 47.12 -30.42
C ALA A 941 -0.18 47.76 -29.22
N ALA A 942 -0.11 49.09 -29.18
CA ALA A 942 0.60 49.81 -28.13
C ALA A 942 -0.02 49.55 -26.74
N VAL A 943 0.83 49.40 -25.74
CA VAL A 943 0.47 49.26 -24.32
C VAL A 943 1.20 50.32 -23.50
N THR A 944 0.71 50.68 -22.32
CA THR A 944 1.43 51.63 -21.45
C THR A 944 2.65 50.96 -20.83
N SER A 945 3.78 51.67 -20.76
CA SER A 945 4.98 51.16 -20.05
C SER A 945 4.65 50.83 -18.60
N GLY A 946 5.08 49.66 -18.14
CA GLY A 946 4.78 49.15 -16.80
C GLY A 946 3.41 48.51 -16.62
N ALA A 947 2.56 48.44 -17.66
CA ALA A 947 1.26 47.77 -17.59
C ALA A 947 1.41 46.25 -17.37
N ILE A 948 0.54 45.66 -16.55
CA ILE A 948 0.46 44.21 -16.36
C ILE A 948 -0.49 43.64 -17.41
N CYS A 949 0.02 42.70 -18.20
CA CYS A 949 -0.73 42.02 -19.25
C CYS A 949 -0.88 40.54 -18.93
N ARG A 950 -2.03 39.94 -19.30
CA ARG A 950 -2.30 38.50 -19.17
C ARG A 950 -2.86 37.92 -20.46
N ALA A 951 -2.51 36.68 -20.77
CA ALA A 951 -3.10 35.97 -21.90
C ALA A 951 -3.15 34.46 -21.63
N HIS A 952 -4.15 33.82 -22.23
CA HIS A 952 -4.17 32.39 -22.43
C HIS A 952 -3.84 32.05 -23.89
N ALA A 953 -3.44 30.81 -24.13
CA ALA A 953 -3.22 30.30 -25.47
C ALA A 953 -3.59 28.82 -25.60
N LEU A 954 -3.93 28.44 -26.83
CA LEU A 954 -4.14 27.07 -27.29
C LEU A 954 -3.15 26.82 -28.45
N ALA A 955 -2.30 25.82 -28.31
CA ALA A 955 -1.39 25.35 -29.35
C ALA A 955 -1.91 24.03 -29.92
N THR A 956 -2.12 23.96 -31.24
CA THR A 956 -2.65 22.76 -31.91
C THR A 956 -1.74 22.29 -33.04
N ALA A 957 -1.46 21.00 -33.04
CA ALA A 957 -0.66 20.27 -33.98
C ALA A 957 -1.38 18.93 -34.20
N ARG A 958 -2.60 18.95 -34.73
CA ARG A 958 -3.44 17.74 -34.92
C ARG A 958 -3.44 17.27 -36.38
N LEU A 959 -3.59 15.95 -36.56
CA LEU A 959 -3.64 15.27 -37.87
C LEU A 959 -5.06 15.25 -38.43
#